data_AF-L8LYF1-F1
#
_entry.id   AF-L8LYF1-F1
#
_cell.length_a   1.000
_cell.length_b   1.000
_cell.length_c   1.000
_cell.angle_alpha   90.00
_cell.angle_beta   90.00
_cell.angle_gamma   90.00
#
_symmetry.space_group_name_H-M   'P 1'
#
loop_
_entity.id
_entity.type
_entity.pdbx_description
1 polymer ?
#
loop_
_entity_poly.entity_id
_entity_poly.type
_entity_poly.pdbx_seq_one_letter_code
_entity_poly.pdbx_strand_id
1 'polypeptide(L)'
;MISPYSKSFSANLAQKPNHILPDHLQEWLNSSVDPELIALNLRSLNETEAYEHLLYNIPNTERRNDGRLRDSKLKQYKHLENGGWWVSGLDPDNEWHLMLSGRLKPDTPRIDPKRNKPVKYESPPNAKIRLTYFKITHRIWDKVARRYSIKRYHSPLSLRLADQNCWRKGSGKKDQKSYTLSPSGSQNLTDILKNGVKKTSTPISQIKSPIPICFWEWVKKHPEIPIILTEGEKKAACLLSMGYVAIALPGIWNGARKNEKNGKHYLHPDLLPVTQKGREFIILFDYETKEKTRKAIYTATIRTGKLIQGKGCKCSVASLPGEEKRTAHGEVSSPCGRSKQGVDDFVTARGEQAESLLAEIIKQAQSLSKYQQTHYPKTGRLSDKYPANVVVNTKYLSERILVEEPGNKIQDSGEISELVPADTDSWILTPDSYVPFPSTGVIGLSSGMGTGKTELMAILRQLYPHKTFLNNGHRVNLLKNLAQRLNTQMYSEIAQGNWSQVKQLSITVDSLYKLQEQLQKYDFVFIDEACQYVIHLLHSNTCKKNRAEILEVLEYIIRNAKLVILADAHLDDITLDFFMNMRPLGEKPFIIQNTYQSTDRDVYWYEGSDNSEIIAKLQLAILIGQKIMVVADSKKLIEKLEKLLTAEDNQANFLDPKAKPLRVKAIHSDNSGSEENISFIKNISEEVKNLDVLLASPSLGTGVDINSGHFQQVFGIFSGVSQSATECIQQLHRVRGQVPLHIWTTPHPPFGRKETNEATIKRRILRLNSLTAFLIRIDPETGERGAEKDWALDAYCKTKARRNDSMNNLREDLYELLFCEMGYNLIPQGSDQDSVMGQKLKQTAQAIKEEYQDAIVKADNITHQEYQNRQSKEYLNPEQQFECEKFRIHRDYGMPVTAELVKLDQGGQLIRQLITLESMIAPSEGTIIHPQTGVSYPAPPKIVAVRDLNERQQLAICTDWQNHSPQWLIRQILGLPSILQRLLKGEELTANDPALVKMRDLAVRAKIQFKSIIGFTVPKNCKPMWLLSALIAQMGLKMTHRKKGKRKAQVRYYSLEMNRLGLAVSVLEHRDEIRTEQARQEWLLQKKALEHQAKFKSLYGIEQLKNSVSDPPKKNNLESLRGSLDTENNLSSSSEKEGFKAESETLKHLNPLYELLQETFSLGKQILEHSFNDIRMLKLMLIHQKLRFD
;
A
#
# COMPACT_ATOMS: atom_id res chain seq x y z
N MET A 1 28.08 38.85 -48.98
CA MET A 1 27.70 38.61 -50.39
C MET A 1 26.68 37.48 -50.43
N ILE A 2 25.48 37.75 -50.92
CA ILE A 2 24.33 36.84 -50.91
C ILE A 2 24.48 35.84 -52.06
N SER A 3 24.41 34.54 -51.75
CA SER A 3 24.38 33.47 -52.75
C SER A 3 23.06 33.53 -53.56
N PRO A 4 23.07 33.39 -54.90
CA PRO A 4 21.87 33.53 -55.73
C PRO A 4 20.80 32.46 -55.47
N TYR A 5 21.11 31.40 -54.72
CA TYR A 5 20.19 30.28 -54.47
C TYR A 5 19.10 30.56 -53.43
N SER A 6 19.15 31.67 -52.68
CA SER A 6 18.13 31.98 -51.65
C SER A 6 16.91 32.73 -52.18
N LYS A 7 16.93 33.24 -53.41
CA LYS A 7 15.80 34.00 -54.00
C LYS A 7 14.82 33.15 -54.82
N SER A 8 15.17 31.95 -55.23
CA SER A 8 14.27 31.07 -56.00
C SER A 8 13.38 30.16 -55.16
N PHE A 9 13.63 30.04 -53.84
CA PHE A 9 12.84 29.17 -52.96
C PHE A 9 11.70 29.89 -52.23
N SER A 10 11.77 31.21 -52.08
CA SER A 10 10.75 32.02 -51.41
C SER A 10 9.49 32.27 -52.25
N ALA A 11 9.50 31.96 -53.54
CA ALA A 11 8.36 32.17 -54.45
C ALA A 11 7.45 30.93 -54.64
N ASN A 12 7.79 29.76 -54.10
CA ASN A 12 7.06 28.50 -54.33
C ASN A 12 6.36 27.92 -53.07
N LEU A 13 6.26 28.68 -51.98
CA LEU A 13 5.58 28.25 -50.74
C LEU A 13 4.03 28.31 -50.81
N ALA A 14 3.47 28.67 -51.96
CA ALA A 14 2.02 28.64 -52.21
C ALA A 14 1.51 27.30 -52.78
N GLN A 15 2.39 26.35 -53.12
CA GLN A 15 1.96 25.04 -53.63
C GLN A 15 2.07 23.96 -52.55
N LYS A 16 0.90 23.42 -52.17
CA LYS A 16 0.72 22.24 -51.31
C LYS A 16 1.64 21.08 -51.77
N PRO A 17 2.34 20.38 -50.86
CA PRO A 17 3.09 19.18 -51.23
C PRO A 17 2.13 18.11 -51.78
N ASN A 18 2.36 17.64 -53.01
CA ASN A 18 1.45 16.71 -53.70
C ASN A 18 1.23 15.38 -52.96
N HIS A 19 2.13 14.99 -52.06
CA HIS A 19 2.08 13.73 -51.29
C HIS A 19 1.38 13.83 -49.92
N ILE A 20 0.76 14.97 -49.59
CA ILE A 20 0.07 15.18 -48.30
C ILE A 20 -1.35 15.69 -48.56
N LEU A 21 -2.35 15.03 -47.97
CA LEU A 21 -3.75 15.45 -48.00
C LEU A 21 -3.95 16.73 -47.17
N PRO A 22 -4.89 17.63 -47.56
CA PRO A 22 -5.09 18.91 -46.87
C PRO A 22 -5.39 18.74 -45.38
N ASP A 23 -6.23 17.77 -45.02
CA ASP A 23 -6.63 17.53 -43.63
C ASP A 23 -5.45 17.06 -42.77
N HIS A 24 -4.54 16.25 -43.34
CA HIS A 24 -3.35 15.75 -42.63
C HIS A 24 -2.34 16.88 -42.42
N LEU A 25 -2.15 17.73 -43.45
CA LEU A 25 -1.32 18.93 -43.33
C LEU A 25 -1.88 19.87 -42.27
N GLN A 26 -3.18 20.15 -42.31
CA GLN A 26 -3.84 21.03 -41.34
C GLN A 26 -3.78 20.47 -39.92
N GLU A 27 -3.89 19.15 -39.74
CA GLU A 27 -3.77 18.52 -38.42
C GLU A 27 -2.41 18.78 -37.76
N TRP A 28 -1.33 18.72 -38.54
CA TRP A 28 0.03 18.98 -38.06
C TRP A 28 0.29 20.48 -37.86
N LEU A 29 -0.23 21.34 -38.73
CA LEU A 29 -0.19 22.80 -38.54
C LEU A 29 -0.92 23.23 -37.26
N ASN A 30 -2.06 22.61 -36.95
CA ASN A 30 -2.80 22.82 -35.69
C ASN A 30 -2.00 22.38 -34.44
N SER A 31 -0.91 21.62 -34.63
CA SER A 31 0.02 21.19 -33.58
C SER A 31 1.30 22.06 -33.55
N SER A 32 1.26 23.24 -34.19
CA SER A 32 2.36 24.20 -34.29
C SER A 32 3.66 23.62 -34.84
N VAL A 33 3.57 22.72 -35.82
CA VAL A 33 4.73 22.15 -36.50
C VAL A 33 5.12 22.99 -37.72
N ASP A 34 6.42 23.19 -37.91
CA ASP A 34 7.00 23.91 -39.04
C ASP A 34 6.59 23.28 -40.39
N PRO A 35 6.03 24.04 -41.35
CA PRO A 35 5.55 23.50 -42.62
C PRO A 35 6.61 22.73 -43.43
N GLU A 36 7.88 23.15 -43.39
CA GLU A 36 8.96 22.45 -44.09
C GLU A 36 9.30 21.12 -43.41
N LEU A 37 9.19 21.06 -42.08
CA LEU A 37 9.39 19.83 -41.32
C LEU A 37 8.26 18.81 -41.60
N ILE A 38 7.01 19.30 -41.74
CA ILE A 38 5.86 18.48 -42.16
C ILE A 38 6.12 17.92 -43.55
N ALA A 39 6.41 18.78 -44.53
CA ALA A 39 6.63 18.38 -45.92
C ALA A 39 7.74 17.33 -46.07
N LEU A 40 8.77 17.42 -45.22
CA LEU A 40 9.94 16.54 -45.24
C LEU A 40 9.70 15.13 -44.63
N ASN A 41 8.75 14.99 -43.71
CA ASN A 41 8.60 13.78 -42.89
C ASN A 41 7.22 13.12 -42.93
N LEU A 42 6.17 13.86 -43.28
CA LEU A 42 4.80 13.36 -43.32
C LEU A 42 4.44 12.87 -44.73
N ARG A 43 3.78 11.72 -44.81
CA ARG A 43 3.18 11.20 -46.05
C ARG A 43 1.74 10.77 -45.80
N SER A 44 0.82 11.18 -46.67
CA SER A 44 -0.52 10.57 -46.70
C SER A 44 -0.45 9.24 -47.44
N LEU A 45 -1.03 8.20 -46.86
CA LEU A 45 -1.14 6.88 -47.48
C LEU A 45 -2.58 6.68 -47.93
N ASN A 46 -2.75 6.16 -49.14
CA ASN A 46 -4.03 5.69 -49.65
C ASN A 46 -4.26 4.20 -49.33
N GLU A 47 -5.45 3.70 -49.67
CA GLU A 47 -5.95 2.34 -49.43
C GLU A 47 -4.86 1.26 -49.40
N THR A 48 -4.23 0.98 -50.54
CA THR A 48 -3.26 -0.12 -50.68
C THR A 48 -1.92 0.19 -50.02
N GLU A 49 -1.45 1.43 -50.09
CA GLU A 49 -0.19 1.86 -49.47
C GLU A 49 -0.23 1.69 -47.93
N ALA A 50 -1.37 1.94 -47.29
CA ALA A 50 -1.53 1.78 -45.84
C ALA A 50 -1.30 0.33 -45.38
N TYR A 51 -1.74 -0.65 -46.18
CA TYR A 51 -1.48 -2.08 -45.91
C TYR A 51 0.00 -2.42 -46.06
N GLU A 52 0.67 -1.93 -47.10
CA GLU A 52 2.09 -2.20 -47.36
C GLU A 52 2.99 -1.64 -46.25
N HIS A 53 2.74 -0.40 -45.84
CA HIS A 53 3.51 0.27 -44.80
C HIS A 53 3.27 -0.33 -43.42
N LEU A 54 2.02 -0.62 -43.05
CA LEU A 54 1.73 -1.11 -41.71
C LEU A 54 2.01 -2.61 -41.57
N LEU A 55 1.74 -3.44 -42.58
CA LEU A 55 1.66 -4.90 -42.42
C LEU A 55 2.85 -5.67 -43.03
N TYR A 56 3.97 -4.99 -43.31
CA TYR A 56 5.15 -5.61 -43.93
C TYR A 56 5.73 -6.78 -43.12
N ASN A 57 5.58 -6.77 -41.78
CA ASN A 57 6.15 -7.79 -40.89
C ASN A 57 5.12 -8.83 -40.40
N ILE A 58 4.01 -8.99 -41.12
CA ILE A 58 3.05 -10.06 -40.84
C ILE A 58 3.63 -11.42 -41.30
N PRO A 59 3.59 -12.46 -40.46
CA PRO A 59 4.04 -13.81 -40.82
C PRO A 59 3.29 -14.38 -42.03
N ASN A 60 3.97 -15.18 -42.84
CA ASN A 60 3.35 -15.87 -43.99
C ASN A 60 2.20 -16.79 -43.60
N THR A 61 2.14 -17.28 -42.35
CA THR A 61 1.01 -18.08 -41.84
C THR A 61 -0.31 -17.33 -41.85
N GLU A 62 -0.28 -16.00 -41.80
CA GLU A 62 -1.44 -15.11 -41.84
C GLU A 62 -1.82 -14.70 -43.28
N ARG A 63 -1.13 -15.25 -44.28
CA ARG A 63 -1.40 -15.10 -45.70
C ARG A 63 -1.90 -16.43 -46.29
N ARG A 64 -2.67 -16.34 -47.37
CA ARG A 64 -3.09 -17.47 -48.22
C ARG A 64 -1.94 -17.81 -49.19
N ASN A 65 -2.05 -18.94 -49.88
CA ASN A 65 -1.03 -19.40 -50.83
C ASN A 65 -0.81 -18.43 -52.00
N ASP A 66 -1.79 -17.57 -52.30
CA ASP A 66 -1.74 -16.49 -53.30
C ASP A 66 -1.11 -15.18 -52.78
N GLY A 67 -0.61 -15.17 -51.54
CA GLY A 67 0.01 -13.99 -50.90
C GLY A 67 -0.98 -13.01 -50.25
N ARG A 68 -2.29 -13.18 -50.47
CA ARG A 68 -3.34 -12.33 -49.87
C ARG A 68 -3.44 -12.58 -48.36
N LEU A 69 -3.69 -11.52 -47.58
CA LEU A 69 -3.99 -11.66 -46.14
C LEU A 69 -5.25 -12.51 -45.94
N ARG A 70 -5.26 -13.33 -44.89
CA ARG A 70 -6.47 -14.09 -44.50
C ARG A 70 -7.63 -13.14 -44.17
N ASP A 71 -8.85 -13.61 -44.41
CA ASP A 71 -10.08 -12.80 -44.26
C ASP A 71 -10.26 -12.24 -42.84
N SER A 72 -9.81 -12.96 -41.82
CA SER A 72 -9.81 -12.49 -40.42
C SER A 72 -8.94 -11.25 -40.22
N LYS A 73 -7.74 -11.20 -40.81
CA LYS A 73 -6.82 -10.06 -40.75
C LYS A 73 -7.32 -8.91 -41.62
N LEU A 74 -7.83 -9.19 -42.81
CA LEU A 74 -8.47 -8.18 -43.65
C LEU A 74 -9.62 -7.49 -42.91
N LYS A 75 -10.50 -8.27 -42.26
CA LYS A 75 -11.58 -7.70 -41.44
C LYS A 75 -11.05 -6.88 -40.26
N GLN A 76 -9.97 -7.33 -39.62
CA GLN A 76 -9.35 -6.63 -38.50
C GLN A 76 -8.75 -5.27 -38.90
N TYR A 77 -8.14 -5.19 -40.10
CA TYR A 77 -7.44 -4.00 -40.61
C TYR A 77 -8.21 -3.27 -41.72
N LYS A 78 -9.51 -3.56 -41.88
CA LYS A 78 -10.36 -2.94 -42.91
C LYS A 78 -10.32 -1.41 -42.88
N HIS A 79 -10.15 -0.84 -41.70
CA HIS A 79 -10.08 0.61 -41.51
C HIS A 79 -8.90 1.29 -42.23
N LEU A 80 -7.88 0.52 -42.66
CA LEU A 80 -6.79 1.02 -43.49
C LEU A 80 -7.23 1.42 -44.90
N GLU A 81 -8.38 0.92 -45.38
CA GLU A 81 -9.01 1.35 -46.64
C GLU A 81 -9.35 2.84 -46.61
N ASN A 82 -9.60 3.42 -45.44
CA ASN A 82 -9.87 4.85 -45.34
C ASN A 82 -8.59 5.71 -45.31
N GLY A 83 -7.41 5.09 -45.46
CA GLY A 83 -6.13 5.78 -45.45
C GLY A 83 -5.70 6.30 -44.09
N GLY A 84 -4.72 7.21 -44.12
CA GLY A 84 -4.18 7.88 -42.96
C GLY A 84 -2.86 8.58 -43.28
N TRP A 85 -2.18 9.10 -42.26
CA TRP A 85 -0.82 9.63 -42.43
C TRP A 85 0.24 8.77 -41.75
N TRP A 86 1.43 8.78 -42.34
CA TRP A 86 2.58 7.99 -41.95
C TRP A 86 3.81 8.85 -41.70
N VAL A 87 4.57 8.48 -40.68
CA VAL A 87 5.90 9.05 -40.37
C VAL A 87 6.90 7.91 -40.15
N SER A 88 8.02 7.96 -40.86
CA SER A 88 9.18 7.06 -40.64
C SER A 88 10.29 7.80 -39.88
N GLY A 89 10.94 7.11 -38.95
CA GLY A 89 12.14 7.61 -38.27
C GLY A 89 13.43 7.35 -39.04
N LEU A 90 14.52 7.99 -38.64
CA LEU A 90 15.89 7.67 -39.10
C LEU A 90 16.54 6.63 -38.19
N ASP A 91 17.31 5.71 -38.77
CA ASP A 91 17.92 4.60 -38.06
C ASP A 91 19.26 4.95 -37.41
N PRO A 92 19.34 5.04 -36.07
CA PRO A 92 20.56 5.45 -35.38
C PRO A 92 21.67 4.38 -35.48
N ASP A 93 21.35 3.14 -35.86
CA ASP A 93 22.30 2.04 -36.05
C ASP A 93 22.68 1.82 -37.52
N ASN A 94 22.00 2.49 -38.46
CA ASN A 94 22.25 2.37 -39.91
C ASN A 94 22.49 3.74 -40.54
N GLU A 95 23.51 4.45 -40.02
CA GLU A 95 23.98 5.75 -40.55
C GLU A 95 22.87 6.79 -40.76
N TRP A 96 21.82 6.76 -39.92
CA TRP A 96 20.66 7.65 -40.00
C TRP A 96 19.90 7.56 -41.33
N HIS A 97 19.95 6.41 -42.02
CA HIS A 97 19.09 6.13 -43.16
C HIS A 97 17.61 6.00 -42.72
N LEU A 98 16.69 6.26 -43.65
CA LEU A 98 15.25 6.17 -43.36
C LEU A 98 14.84 4.74 -43.00
N MET A 99 14.16 4.56 -41.87
CA MET A 99 13.63 3.27 -41.46
C MET A 99 12.43 2.86 -42.30
N LEU A 100 12.33 1.55 -42.58
CA LEU A 100 11.11 0.94 -43.09
C LEU A 100 9.98 1.00 -42.05
N SER A 101 10.32 0.88 -40.76
CA SER A 101 9.37 1.04 -39.67
C SER A 101 8.95 2.50 -39.49
N GLY A 102 7.70 2.70 -39.09
CA GLY A 102 7.14 4.03 -38.81
C GLY A 102 5.86 3.95 -37.99
N ARG A 103 5.10 5.05 -37.97
CA ARG A 103 3.85 5.18 -37.25
C ARG A 103 2.74 5.62 -38.19
N LEU A 104 1.64 4.87 -38.19
CA LEU A 104 0.40 5.24 -38.87
C LEU A 104 -0.57 5.90 -37.89
N LYS A 105 -1.17 7.01 -38.30
CA LYS A 105 -2.44 7.47 -37.75
C LYS A 105 -3.53 7.30 -38.81
N PRO A 106 -4.44 6.31 -38.65
CA PRO A 106 -5.52 6.10 -39.60
C PRO A 106 -6.58 7.19 -39.47
N ASP A 107 -7.23 7.52 -40.58
CA ASP A 107 -8.30 8.52 -40.62
C ASP A 107 -9.55 8.03 -39.87
N THR A 108 -9.81 6.73 -39.95
CA THR A 108 -10.79 6.04 -39.12
C THR A 108 -10.11 5.02 -38.21
N PRO A 109 -9.85 5.34 -36.93
CA PRO A 109 -9.26 4.40 -35.99
C PRO A 109 -10.15 3.19 -35.71
N ARG A 110 -9.61 1.98 -35.79
CA ARG A 110 -10.32 0.79 -35.31
C ARG A 110 -10.49 0.78 -33.79
N ILE A 111 -11.50 0.06 -33.31
CA ILE A 111 -11.75 -0.14 -31.88
C ILE A 111 -10.98 -1.37 -31.38
N ASP A 112 -10.24 -1.20 -30.29
CA ASP A 112 -9.63 -2.32 -29.56
C ASP A 112 -10.73 -3.13 -28.84
N PRO A 113 -10.95 -4.41 -29.17
CA PRO A 113 -12.04 -5.21 -28.60
C PRO A 113 -11.86 -5.49 -27.10
N LYS A 114 -10.63 -5.46 -26.56
CA LYS A 114 -10.37 -5.68 -25.13
C LYS A 114 -10.61 -4.41 -24.31
N ARG A 115 -10.25 -3.24 -24.88
CA ARG A 115 -10.29 -1.95 -24.18
C ARG A 115 -11.52 -1.12 -24.49
N ASN A 116 -12.27 -1.48 -25.53
CA ASN A 116 -13.37 -0.72 -26.11
C ASN A 116 -13.01 0.76 -26.34
N LYS A 117 -11.83 0.99 -26.93
CA LYS A 117 -11.28 2.32 -27.20
C LYS A 117 -10.67 2.40 -28.61
N PRO A 118 -10.72 3.57 -29.28
CA PRO A 118 -10.09 3.75 -30.58
C PRO A 118 -8.56 3.66 -30.48
N VAL A 119 -7.94 2.90 -31.39
CA VAL A 119 -6.49 2.79 -31.54
C VAL A 119 -6.01 3.95 -32.41
N LYS A 120 -5.71 5.08 -31.77
CA LYS A 120 -5.38 6.33 -32.49
C LYS A 120 -4.07 6.27 -33.30
N TYR A 121 -3.13 5.41 -32.91
CA TYR A 121 -1.83 5.30 -33.57
C TYR A 121 -1.39 3.83 -33.59
N GLU A 122 -0.91 3.38 -34.74
CA GLU A 122 -0.52 2.00 -34.99
C GLU A 122 0.94 1.91 -35.45
N SER A 123 1.62 0.87 -34.95
CA SER A 123 2.95 0.48 -35.40
C SER A 123 2.86 -0.87 -36.09
N PRO A 124 3.80 -1.19 -37.00
CA PRO A 124 3.81 -2.47 -37.68
C PRO A 124 3.72 -3.65 -36.71
N PRO A 125 2.74 -4.56 -36.87
CA PRO A 125 2.57 -5.70 -35.98
C PRO A 125 3.75 -6.65 -36.12
N ASN A 126 4.12 -7.30 -35.02
CA ASN A 126 5.27 -8.22 -34.91
C ASN A 126 6.64 -7.61 -35.19
N ALA A 127 6.74 -6.33 -35.56
CA ALA A 127 8.01 -5.63 -35.70
C ALA A 127 8.49 -5.08 -34.36
N LYS A 128 9.81 -4.88 -34.23
CA LYS A 128 10.38 -4.16 -33.09
C LYS A 128 9.90 -2.70 -33.13
N ILE A 129 9.26 -2.23 -32.06
CA ILE A 129 8.80 -0.83 -31.93
C ILE A 129 10.01 0.13 -32.02
N ARG A 130 10.14 0.96 -33.05
CA ARG A 130 11.26 1.91 -33.18
C ARG A 130 10.90 3.30 -32.64
N LEU A 131 11.91 4.09 -32.29
CA LEU A 131 11.76 5.51 -31.93
C LEU A 131 11.83 6.39 -33.19
N THR A 132 11.19 7.55 -33.14
CA THR A 132 11.13 8.44 -34.31
C THR A 132 12.15 9.56 -34.20
N TYR A 133 13.20 9.46 -35.03
CA TYR A 133 14.15 10.52 -35.35
C TYR A 133 13.74 11.22 -36.65
N PHE A 134 13.46 12.52 -36.61
CA PHE A 134 13.01 13.26 -37.80
C PHE A 134 14.16 13.63 -38.72
N LYS A 135 13.91 13.71 -40.03
CA LYS A 135 14.75 14.50 -40.93
C LYS A 135 14.56 15.99 -40.62
N ILE A 136 15.65 16.73 -40.51
CA ILE A 136 15.64 18.13 -40.06
C ILE A 136 16.08 19.06 -41.18
N THR A 137 15.35 20.16 -41.37
CA THR A 137 15.69 21.19 -42.35
C THR A 137 16.89 22.01 -41.88
N HIS A 138 17.64 22.60 -42.81
CA HIS A 138 18.78 23.45 -42.45
C HIS A 138 18.36 24.64 -41.59
N ARG A 139 17.16 25.19 -41.79
CA ARG A 139 16.58 26.28 -41.00
C ARG A 139 16.39 25.89 -39.52
N ILE A 140 15.78 24.73 -39.26
CA ILE A 140 15.59 24.22 -37.90
C ILE A 140 16.94 23.87 -37.27
N TRP A 141 17.85 23.26 -38.03
CA TRP A 141 19.21 22.99 -37.55
C TRP A 141 19.93 24.30 -37.15
N ASP A 142 19.86 25.36 -37.95
CA ASP A 142 20.43 26.66 -37.60
C ASP A 142 19.75 27.29 -36.36
N LYS A 143 18.46 27.02 -36.14
CA LYS A 143 17.73 27.44 -34.93
C LYS A 143 18.25 26.72 -33.69
N VAL A 144 18.46 25.40 -33.78
CA VAL A 144 19.06 24.58 -32.71
C VAL A 144 20.49 25.03 -32.40
N ALA A 145 21.32 25.22 -33.43
CA ALA A 145 22.70 25.68 -33.30
C ALA A 145 22.81 27.03 -32.59
N ARG A 146 21.94 27.99 -32.96
CA ARG A 146 21.85 29.29 -32.28
C ARG A 146 21.40 29.17 -30.82
N ARG A 147 20.37 28.36 -30.53
CA ARG A 147 19.86 28.18 -29.16
C ARG A 147 20.93 27.67 -28.19
N TYR A 148 21.72 26.69 -28.61
CA TYR A 148 22.74 26.09 -27.77
C TYR A 148 24.14 26.71 -27.96
N SER A 149 24.25 27.79 -28.75
CA SER A 149 25.51 28.47 -29.05
C SER A 149 26.61 27.57 -29.64
N ILE A 150 26.23 26.61 -30.48
CA ILE A 150 27.16 25.65 -31.11
C ILE A 150 27.36 26.05 -32.56
N LYS A 151 28.62 26.25 -32.96
CA LYS A 151 28.95 26.64 -34.34
C LYS A 151 28.61 25.51 -35.31
N ARG A 152 27.92 25.89 -36.38
CA ARG A 152 27.72 25.05 -37.57
C ARG A 152 28.67 25.53 -38.67
N TYR A 153 29.57 24.67 -39.11
CA TYR A 153 30.50 25.02 -40.19
C TYR A 153 29.79 24.88 -41.55
N HIS A 154 29.53 26.03 -42.19
CA HIS A 154 28.87 26.15 -43.50
C HIS A 154 29.86 26.45 -44.63
N SER A 155 31.06 25.86 -44.62
CA SER A 155 32.00 26.21 -45.70
C SER A 155 31.44 25.70 -47.05
N PRO A 156 31.43 26.52 -48.11
CA PRO A 156 31.06 26.07 -49.45
C PRO A 156 31.89 24.86 -49.91
N LEU A 157 33.11 24.71 -49.36
CA LEU A 157 33.98 23.57 -49.59
C LEU A 157 33.43 22.29 -48.94
N SER A 158 32.93 22.36 -47.70
CA SER A 158 32.32 21.23 -46.99
C SER A 158 30.99 20.79 -47.60
N LEU A 159 30.22 21.72 -48.18
CA LEU A 159 28.99 21.40 -48.94
C LEU A 159 29.33 20.81 -50.33
N ARG A 160 30.32 21.34 -51.04
CA ARG A 160 30.78 20.79 -52.34
C ARG A 160 31.39 19.38 -52.22
N LEU A 161 32.11 19.09 -51.13
CA LEU A 161 32.65 17.75 -50.86
C LEU A 161 31.56 16.75 -50.47
N ALA A 162 30.43 17.21 -49.93
CA ALA A 162 29.25 16.39 -49.68
C ALA A 162 28.46 16.10 -50.97
N ASP A 163 28.28 17.11 -51.84
CA ASP A 163 27.53 16.98 -53.10
C ASP A 163 28.28 16.20 -54.20
N GLN A 164 29.62 16.26 -54.26
CA GLN A 164 30.41 15.56 -55.28
C GLN A 164 30.36 14.02 -55.19
N ASN A 165 29.89 13.45 -54.09
CA ASN A 165 29.79 11.99 -53.90
C ASN A 165 28.42 11.39 -54.27
N CYS A 166 27.46 12.21 -54.72
CA CYS A 166 26.08 11.75 -54.97
C CYS A 166 25.77 11.43 -56.45
N TRP A 167 26.69 11.62 -57.39
CA TRP A 167 26.45 11.35 -58.83
C TRP A 167 27.59 10.58 -59.51
N ARG A 168 27.76 9.29 -59.19
CA ARG A 168 28.36 8.30 -60.12
C ARG A 168 27.81 6.89 -59.87
N LYS A 169 26.66 6.57 -60.46
CA LYS A 169 26.32 5.20 -60.89
C LYS A 169 26.15 5.22 -62.40
N GLY A 170 27.11 4.63 -63.11
CA GLY A 170 26.98 4.37 -64.55
C GLY A 170 28.27 4.51 -65.35
N SER A 171 28.87 3.36 -65.67
CA SER A 171 29.78 3.08 -66.81
C SER A 171 31.17 3.73 -66.87
N GLY A 172 32.18 2.87 -67.05
CA GLY A 172 33.34 3.15 -67.92
C GLY A 172 34.65 3.51 -67.22
N LYS A 173 35.65 2.63 -67.36
CA LYS A 173 37.07 2.82 -67.00
C LYS A 173 37.65 4.15 -67.51
N LYS A 174 38.35 4.90 -66.65
CA LYS A 174 39.76 5.38 -66.80
C LYS A 174 40.14 6.42 -65.73
N ASP A 175 41.30 6.18 -65.13
CA ASP A 175 42.18 7.03 -64.30
C ASP A 175 41.69 8.42 -63.84
N GLN A 176 41.42 8.59 -62.54
CA GLN A 176 41.42 9.90 -61.89
C GLN A 176 42.08 9.81 -60.49
N LYS A 177 43.20 10.52 -60.32
CA LYS A 177 43.96 10.70 -59.07
C LYS A 177 43.19 11.67 -58.14
N SER A 178 43.07 11.35 -56.85
CA SER A 178 42.50 12.26 -55.82
C SER A 178 43.61 12.94 -55.01
N TYR A 179 43.39 14.20 -54.61
CA TYR A 179 44.33 15.04 -53.86
C TYR A 179 43.88 15.18 -52.42
N THR A 180 44.81 15.12 -51.45
CA THR A 180 44.55 15.42 -50.03
C THR A 180 45.57 16.41 -49.50
N LEU A 181 45.10 17.42 -48.76
CA LEU A 181 45.92 18.32 -47.95
C LEU A 181 46.04 17.71 -46.55
N SER A 182 47.25 17.43 -46.08
CA SER A 182 47.50 17.06 -44.68
C SER A 182 48.24 18.20 -43.96
N PRO A 183 47.90 18.51 -42.70
CA PRO A 183 48.57 19.54 -41.92
C PRO A 183 49.68 18.91 -41.08
N SER A 184 50.93 19.06 -41.50
CA SER A 184 52.09 18.72 -40.67
C SER A 184 53.15 19.80 -40.81
N GLY A 185 53.47 20.48 -39.70
CA GLY A 185 54.61 21.39 -39.63
C GLY A 185 54.22 22.84 -39.91
N SER A 186 54.34 23.65 -38.86
CA SER A 186 54.36 25.11 -38.86
C SER A 186 54.91 25.74 -40.15
N GLN A 187 54.07 26.46 -40.89
CA GLN A 187 54.44 27.60 -41.74
C GLN A 187 53.19 28.33 -42.26
N ASN A 188 53.34 29.63 -42.48
CA ASN A 188 52.28 30.62 -42.65
C ASN A 188 51.50 30.42 -43.97
N LEU A 189 50.22 30.79 -44.00
CA LEU A 189 49.28 30.56 -45.10
C LEU A 189 49.77 31.15 -46.45
N THR A 190 50.66 32.13 -46.38
CA THR A 190 51.30 32.82 -47.51
C THR A 190 52.32 31.96 -48.27
N ASP A 191 52.97 30.98 -47.64
CA ASP A 191 53.98 30.16 -48.29
C ASP A 191 53.36 29.01 -49.12
N ILE A 192 52.17 28.53 -48.70
CA ILE A 192 51.39 27.50 -49.41
C ILE A 192 50.87 28.03 -50.76
N LEU A 193 50.53 29.33 -50.83
CA LEU A 193 50.02 29.95 -52.05
C LEU A 193 51.12 30.24 -53.08
N LYS A 194 52.40 30.31 -52.69
CA LYS A 194 53.51 30.65 -53.60
C LYS A 194 54.20 29.44 -54.24
N ASN A 195 54.29 28.30 -53.56
CA ASN A 195 55.23 27.24 -53.99
C ASN A 195 54.61 25.97 -54.61
N GLY A 196 53.28 25.85 -54.69
CA GLY A 196 52.62 24.73 -55.38
C GLY A 196 52.81 23.36 -54.68
N VAL A 197 51.74 22.56 -54.65
CA VAL A 197 51.71 21.29 -53.90
C VAL A 197 52.42 20.16 -54.67
N LYS A 198 53.42 19.50 -54.05
CA LYS A 198 54.08 18.30 -54.60
C LYS A 198 53.18 17.06 -54.54
N LYS A 199 53.25 16.21 -55.58
CA LYS A 199 52.43 15.00 -55.78
C LYS A 199 53.05 13.78 -55.08
N THR A 200 52.31 13.11 -54.20
CA THR A 200 52.63 11.76 -53.70
C THR A 200 51.44 10.81 -53.86
N SER A 201 51.72 9.56 -54.19
CA SER A 201 50.75 8.51 -54.54
C SER A 201 50.46 7.58 -53.35
N THR A 202 49.21 7.54 -52.89
CA THR A 202 48.74 6.57 -51.90
C THR A 202 47.56 5.76 -52.48
N PRO A 203 47.46 4.43 -52.27
CA PRO A 203 46.39 3.61 -52.82
C PRO A 203 44.99 3.93 -52.25
N ILE A 204 43.97 3.90 -53.11
CA ILE A 204 42.57 4.32 -52.84
C ILE A 204 41.84 3.45 -51.78
N SER A 205 42.39 2.30 -51.39
CA SER A 205 41.74 1.36 -50.47
C SER A 205 41.72 1.78 -48.98
N GLN A 206 42.37 2.89 -48.60
CA GLN A 206 42.48 3.33 -47.20
C GLN A 206 41.85 4.70 -46.90
N ILE A 207 41.20 5.36 -47.86
CA ILE A 207 40.51 6.65 -47.63
C ILE A 207 39.03 6.36 -47.32
N LYS A 208 38.67 6.31 -46.01
CA LYS A 208 37.26 6.39 -45.60
C LYS A 208 36.75 7.80 -45.93
N SER A 209 35.75 7.89 -46.80
CA SER A 209 35.07 9.15 -47.11
C SER A 209 34.46 9.77 -45.84
N PRO A 210 34.57 11.09 -45.62
CA PRO A 210 33.77 11.75 -44.59
C PRO A 210 32.30 11.74 -45.02
N ILE A 211 31.48 10.96 -44.31
CA ILE A 211 30.02 10.94 -44.47
C ILE A 211 29.51 12.38 -44.24
N PRO A 212 28.64 12.94 -45.12
CA PRO A 212 28.04 14.23 -44.87
C PRO A 212 27.30 14.21 -43.52
N ILE A 213 27.69 15.10 -42.61
CA ILE A 213 27.13 15.16 -41.26
C ILE A 213 25.64 15.50 -41.37
N CYS A 214 24.77 14.54 -41.09
CA CYS A 214 23.34 14.80 -40.91
C CYS A 214 23.08 15.38 -39.51
N PHE A 215 21.92 15.99 -39.30
CA PHE A 215 21.58 16.65 -38.04
C PHE A 215 21.81 15.77 -36.80
N TRP A 216 21.41 14.49 -36.82
CA TRP A 216 21.54 13.61 -35.67
C TRP A 216 22.97 13.14 -35.41
N GLU A 217 23.79 13.01 -36.45
CA GLU A 217 25.22 12.77 -36.30
C GLU A 217 25.94 13.99 -35.69
N TRP A 218 25.48 15.20 -36.03
CA TRP A 218 25.94 16.42 -35.36
C TRP A 218 25.50 16.45 -33.89
N VAL A 219 24.22 16.19 -33.58
CA VAL A 219 23.74 16.10 -32.18
C VAL A 219 24.53 15.06 -31.39
N LYS A 220 24.83 13.90 -31.98
CA LYS A 220 25.64 12.84 -31.36
C LYS A 220 27.04 13.32 -30.99
N LYS A 221 27.68 14.16 -31.81
CA LYS A 221 29.00 14.74 -31.55
C LYS A 221 29.01 15.86 -30.52
N HIS A 222 27.84 16.42 -30.20
CA HIS A 222 27.67 17.53 -29.26
C HIS A 222 26.85 17.10 -28.04
N PRO A 223 27.48 16.41 -27.05
CA PRO A 223 26.82 15.98 -25.81
C PRO A 223 26.32 17.12 -24.92
N GLU A 224 26.80 18.35 -25.16
CA GLU A 224 26.30 19.58 -24.54
C GLU A 224 24.85 19.92 -24.94
N ILE A 225 24.33 19.34 -26.04
CA ILE A 225 22.95 19.54 -26.47
C ILE A 225 22.03 18.61 -25.66
N PRO A 226 21.09 19.16 -24.86
CA PRO A 226 20.11 18.36 -24.16
C PRO A 226 19.10 17.74 -25.14
N ILE A 227 18.67 16.51 -24.83
CA ILE A 227 17.68 15.78 -25.64
C ILE A 227 16.38 15.66 -24.85
N ILE A 228 15.28 16.13 -25.44
CA ILE A 228 13.94 16.02 -24.85
C ILE A 228 13.27 14.73 -25.32
N LEU A 229 12.80 13.91 -24.39
CA LEU A 229 11.98 12.73 -24.66
C LEU A 229 10.50 13.09 -24.44
N THR A 230 9.68 12.92 -25.48
CA THR A 230 8.23 13.16 -25.39
C THR A 230 7.44 12.06 -26.08
N GLU A 231 6.16 11.92 -25.72
CA GLU A 231 5.27 10.90 -26.28
C GLU A 231 4.58 11.40 -27.55
N GLY A 232 4.82 10.72 -28.67
CA GLY A 232 4.16 10.98 -29.96
C GLY A 232 4.93 11.93 -30.88
N GLU A 233 4.72 11.71 -32.18
CA GLU A 233 5.47 12.32 -33.28
C GLU A 233 5.21 13.83 -33.40
N LYS A 234 3.95 14.27 -33.29
CA LYS A 234 3.58 15.69 -33.40
C LYS A 234 4.20 16.55 -32.30
N LYS A 235 4.33 15.99 -31.09
CA LYS A 235 4.93 16.68 -29.94
C LYS A 235 6.42 16.90 -30.12
N ALA A 236 7.14 15.86 -30.54
CA ALA A 236 8.56 15.99 -30.85
C ALA A 236 8.80 16.95 -32.03
N ALA A 237 7.95 16.89 -33.07
CA ALA A 237 8.05 17.81 -34.21
C ALA A 237 7.75 19.27 -33.83
N CYS A 238 6.80 19.51 -32.93
CA CYS A 238 6.52 20.83 -32.36
C CYS A 238 7.75 21.38 -31.61
N LEU A 239 8.37 20.56 -30.73
CA LEU A 239 9.60 20.93 -30.02
C LEU A 239 10.78 21.23 -30.97
N LEU A 240 10.95 20.42 -32.02
CA LEU A 240 11.96 20.64 -33.07
C LEU A 240 11.71 21.95 -33.81
N SER A 241 10.46 22.29 -34.12
CA SER A 241 10.06 23.56 -34.75
C SER A 241 10.39 24.77 -33.86
N MET A 242 10.34 24.58 -32.55
CA MET A 242 10.79 25.55 -31.55
C MET A 242 12.31 25.59 -31.38
N GLY A 243 13.05 24.66 -31.98
CA GLY A 243 14.51 24.57 -31.94
C GLY A 243 15.06 23.84 -30.71
N TYR A 244 14.26 22.98 -30.08
CA TYR A 244 14.71 22.00 -29.09
C TYR A 244 14.95 20.65 -29.75
N VAL A 245 16.00 19.92 -29.37
CA VAL A 245 16.24 18.58 -29.88
C VAL A 245 15.32 17.60 -29.18
N ALA A 246 14.40 16.97 -29.90
CA ALA A 246 13.41 16.07 -29.33
C ALA A 246 13.31 14.74 -30.09
N ILE A 247 13.14 13.65 -29.34
CA ILE A 247 12.91 12.28 -29.86
C ILE A 247 11.50 11.86 -29.49
N ALA A 248 10.74 11.37 -30.47
CA ALA A 248 9.39 10.88 -30.25
C ALA A 248 9.40 9.41 -29.80
N LEU A 249 8.82 9.18 -28.61
CA LEU A 249 8.50 7.85 -28.12
C LEU A 249 7.08 7.47 -28.59
N PRO A 250 6.83 6.26 -29.12
CA PRO A 250 5.47 5.82 -29.48
C PRO A 250 4.48 5.75 -28.30
N GLY A 251 4.98 5.88 -27.07
CA GLY A 251 4.23 5.97 -25.81
C GLY A 251 5.19 6.01 -24.62
N ILE A 252 4.71 6.44 -23.44
CA ILE A 252 5.52 6.69 -22.23
C ILE A 252 6.44 5.54 -21.81
N TRP A 253 6.02 4.30 -22.04
CA TRP A 253 6.79 3.11 -21.63
C TRP A 253 7.93 2.77 -22.59
N ASN A 254 7.97 3.35 -23.79
CA ASN A 254 8.92 2.97 -24.84
C ASN A 254 10.32 3.59 -24.67
N GLY A 255 10.58 4.30 -23.58
CA GLY A 255 11.95 4.66 -23.18
C GLY A 255 12.74 3.47 -22.64
N ALA A 256 12.05 2.41 -22.19
CA ALA A 256 12.65 1.20 -21.63
C ALA A 256 12.07 -0.05 -22.29
N ARG A 257 12.87 -1.09 -22.46
CA ARG A 257 12.44 -2.42 -22.89
C ARG A 257 12.60 -3.43 -21.76
N LYS A 258 11.85 -4.53 -21.86
CA LYS A 258 11.92 -5.67 -20.94
C LYS A 258 12.58 -6.82 -21.70
N ASN A 259 13.60 -7.45 -21.12
CA ASN A 259 14.18 -8.65 -21.69
C ASN A 259 13.26 -9.85 -21.36
N GLU A 260 12.83 -10.58 -22.38
CA GLU A 260 11.87 -11.68 -22.22
C GLU A 260 12.46 -12.88 -21.47
N LYS A 261 13.78 -13.09 -21.51
CA LYS A 261 14.43 -14.25 -20.89
C LYS A 261 14.69 -14.09 -19.39
N ASN A 262 15.07 -12.88 -18.96
CA ASN A 262 15.45 -12.60 -17.57
C ASN A 262 14.63 -11.48 -16.93
N GLY A 263 13.60 -10.99 -17.61
CA GLY A 263 12.70 -9.96 -17.11
C GLY A 263 13.32 -8.57 -16.91
N LYS A 264 14.65 -8.41 -17.09
CA LYS A 264 15.38 -7.18 -16.76
C LYS A 264 15.00 -6.05 -17.70
N HIS A 265 14.74 -4.87 -17.12
CA HIS A 265 14.56 -3.66 -17.90
C HIS A 265 15.90 -3.10 -18.37
N TYR A 266 15.95 -2.67 -19.64
CA TYR A 266 17.10 -1.99 -20.22
C TYR A 266 16.65 -0.80 -21.07
N LEU A 267 17.52 0.19 -21.24
CA LEU A 267 17.21 1.38 -22.03
C LEU A 267 16.87 0.98 -23.47
N HIS A 268 15.91 1.65 -24.10
CA HIS A 268 15.54 1.36 -25.48
C HIS A 268 16.78 1.40 -26.40
N PRO A 269 17.02 0.38 -27.26
CA PRO A 269 18.23 0.31 -28.10
C PRO A 269 18.47 1.57 -28.92
N ASP A 270 17.43 2.09 -29.56
CA ASP A 270 17.52 3.31 -30.37
C ASP A 270 18.00 4.56 -29.59
N LEU A 271 17.98 4.58 -28.24
CA LEU A 271 18.52 5.68 -27.44
C LEU A 271 20.02 5.54 -27.16
N LEU A 272 20.58 4.33 -27.23
CA LEU A 272 21.98 4.07 -26.89
C LEU A 272 22.98 4.90 -27.72
N PRO A 273 22.78 5.11 -29.04
CA PRO A 273 23.71 5.89 -29.85
C PRO A 273 23.84 7.37 -29.44
N VAL A 274 22.89 7.89 -28.67
CA VAL A 274 22.86 9.29 -28.19
C VAL A 274 23.02 9.41 -26.66
N THR A 275 23.34 8.32 -25.96
CA THR A 275 23.61 8.33 -24.50
C THR A 275 25.11 8.42 -24.23
N GLN A 276 25.68 9.62 -24.31
CA GLN A 276 27.07 9.90 -23.92
C GLN A 276 27.13 10.34 -22.45
N LYS A 277 28.21 9.96 -21.73
CA LYS A 277 28.44 10.38 -20.34
C LYS A 277 28.33 11.90 -20.21
N GLY A 278 27.57 12.37 -19.23
CA GLY A 278 27.35 13.79 -18.96
C GLY A 278 26.24 14.47 -19.77
N ARG A 279 25.73 13.89 -20.87
CA ARG A 279 24.61 14.47 -21.63
C ARG A 279 23.36 14.57 -20.77
N GLU A 280 22.61 15.66 -20.91
CA GLU A 280 21.29 15.83 -20.29
C GLU A 280 20.15 15.29 -21.15
N PHE A 281 19.30 14.47 -20.53
CA PHE A 281 17.99 14.10 -21.05
C PHE A 281 16.89 14.77 -20.23
N ILE A 282 15.90 15.33 -20.90
CA ILE A 282 14.74 15.98 -20.28
C ILE A 282 13.49 15.17 -20.66
N ILE A 283 12.80 14.58 -19.69
CA ILE A 283 11.53 13.89 -19.94
C ILE A 283 10.39 14.91 -19.87
N LEU A 284 9.59 15.01 -20.93
CA LEU A 284 8.44 15.91 -21.04
C LEU A 284 7.22 15.15 -21.58
N PHE A 285 6.44 14.57 -20.69
CA PHE A 285 5.19 13.86 -20.98
C PHE A 285 3.96 14.74 -20.77
N ASP A 286 2.80 14.26 -21.24
CA ASP A 286 1.53 15.00 -21.15
C ASP A 286 1.16 15.30 -19.69
N TYR A 287 0.61 16.49 -19.46
CA TYR A 287 -0.10 16.79 -18.21
C TYR A 287 -1.42 16.02 -18.15
N GLU A 288 -1.76 15.49 -16.97
CA GLU A 288 -2.94 14.66 -16.77
C GLU A 288 -3.46 14.75 -15.33
N THR A 289 -4.80 14.74 -15.18
CA THR A 289 -5.48 14.84 -13.88
C THR A 289 -5.89 13.49 -13.30
N LYS A 290 -6.06 12.46 -14.14
CA LYS A 290 -6.49 11.12 -13.72
C LYS A 290 -5.39 10.39 -12.95
N GLU A 291 -5.66 10.04 -11.69
CA GLU A 291 -4.72 9.37 -10.77
C GLU A 291 -4.04 8.14 -11.38
N LYS A 292 -4.79 7.24 -12.01
CA LYS A 292 -4.24 6.03 -12.65
C LYS A 292 -3.23 6.35 -13.74
N THR A 293 -3.51 7.36 -14.56
CA THR A 293 -2.63 7.77 -15.66
C THR A 293 -1.42 8.53 -15.13
N ARG A 294 -1.60 9.40 -14.12
CA ARG A 294 -0.50 10.07 -13.41
C ARG A 294 0.50 9.08 -12.82
N LYS A 295 0.01 8.01 -12.16
CA LYS A 295 0.83 6.90 -11.67
C LYS A 295 1.64 6.26 -12.80
N ALA A 296 1.00 5.95 -13.93
CA ALA A 296 1.69 5.36 -15.08
C ALA A 296 2.77 6.28 -15.68
N ILE A 297 2.49 7.58 -15.81
CA ILE A 297 3.45 8.60 -16.28
C ILE A 297 4.65 8.66 -15.33
N TYR A 298 4.39 8.74 -14.02
CA TYR A 298 5.44 8.75 -13.01
C TYR A 298 6.33 7.49 -13.08
N THR A 299 5.74 6.30 -13.05
CA THR A 299 6.50 5.04 -13.09
C THR A 299 7.31 4.92 -14.39
N ALA A 300 6.75 5.30 -15.53
CA ALA A 300 7.46 5.29 -16.81
C ALA A 300 8.63 6.29 -16.84
N THR A 301 8.43 7.49 -16.27
CA THR A 301 9.43 8.55 -16.13
C THR A 301 10.59 8.08 -15.26
N ILE A 302 10.31 7.58 -14.05
CA ILE A 302 11.34 7.08 -13.11
C ILE A 302 12.11 5.91 -13.73
N ARG A 303 11.42 4.95 -14.34
CA ARG A 303 12.07 3.79 -14.98
C ARG A 303 13.02 4.22 -16.10
N THR A 304 12.54 5.06 -17.02
CA THR A 304 13.35 5.54 -18.14
C THR A 304 14.52 6.39 -17.64
N GLY A 305 14.26 7.33 -16.72
CA GLY A 305 15.27 8.21 -16.17
C GLY A 305 16.38 7.48 -15.41
N LYS A 306 16.05 6.46 -14.61
CA LYS A 306 17.06 5.65 -13.91
C LYS A 306 17.94 4.86 -14.87
N LEU A 307 17.38 4.33 -15.96
CA LEU A 307 18.16 3.64 -16.98
C LEU A 307 19.10 4.59 -17.74
N ILE A 308 18.67 5.83 -17.99
CA ILE A 308 19.51 6.90 -18.56
C ILE A 308 20.66 7.26 -17.60
N GLN A 309 20.35 7.47 -16.31
CA GLN A 309 21.36 7.74 -15.28
C GLN A 309 22.36 6.58 -15.13
N GLY A 310 21.90 5.34 -15.21
CA GLY A 310 22.74 4.15 -15.23
C GLY A 310 23.70 4.06 -16.42
N LYS A 311 23.52 4.88 -17.46
CA LYS A 311 24.48 5.05 -18.58
C LYS A 311 25.41 6.25 -18.39
N GLY A 312 25.40 6.90 -17.23
CA GLY A 312 26.24 8.06 -16.91
C GLY A 312 25.73 9.39 -17.47
N CYS A 313 24.47 9.45 -17.93
CA CYS A 313 23.81 10.67 -18.39
C CYS A 313 23.10 11.38 -17.23
N LYS A 314 22.84 12.69 -17.38
CA LYS A 314 21.93 13.43 -16.49
C LYS A 314 20.48 13.25 -16.96
N CYS A 315 19.54 13.22 -16.02
CA CYS A 315 18.12 13.15 -16.34
C CYS A 315 17.33 14.16 -15.48
N SER A 316 16.59 15.02 -16.16
CA SER A 316 15.65 15.97 -15.56
C SER A 316 14.23 15.74 -16.12
N VAL A 317 13.23 16.28 -15.43
CA VAL A 317 11.81 16.13 -15.79
C VAL A 317 11.18 17.51 -15.83
N ALA A 318 10.66 17.87 -16.99
CA ALA A 318 9.90 19.09 -17.20
C ALA A 318 8.40 18.78 -17.10
N SER A 319 7.64 19.61 -16.39
CA SER A 319 6.20 19.43 -16.20
C SER A 319 5.44 20.60 -16.79
N LEU A 320 4.45 20.32 -17.64
CA LEU A 320 3.53 21.34 -18.15
C LEU A 320 2.58 21.80 -17.02
N PRO A 321 2.22 23.10 -16.97
CA PRO A 321 1.30 23.62 -15.96
C PRO A 321 -0.12 23.06 -16.14
N GLY A 322 -0.81 22.84 -15.02
CA GLY A 322 -2.19 22.34 -14.98
C GLY A 322 -3.27 23.42 -14.94
N GLU A 323 -4.50 23.04 -14.61
CA GLU A 323 -5.58 23.97 -14.26
C GLU A 323 -5.22 24.75 -12.98
N GLU A 324 -5.02 26.07 -13.06
CA GLU A 324 -4.77 26.90 -11.88
C GLU A 324 -6.05 27.17 -11.07
N LYS A 325 -5.94 27.13 -9.73
CA LYS A 325 -6.96 27.61 -8.80
C LYS A 325 -6.85 29.14 -8.66
N ARG A 326 -7.97 29.85 -8.83
CA ARG A 326 -8.12 31.28 -8.51
C ARG A 326 -7.58 31.61 -7.12
N THR A 327 -6.70 32.61 -7.02
CA THR A 327 -6.40 33.31 -5.75
C THR A 327 -7.44 34.40 -5.49
N ALA A 328 -7.57 34.83 -4.24
CA ALA A 328 -8.60 35.74 -3.75
C ALA A 328 -8.57 37.17 -4.33
N HIS A 329 -7.60 37.49 -5.21
CA HIS A 329 -7.36 38.85 -5.71
C HIS A 329 -7.59 39.05 -7.21
N GLY A 330 -8.27 38.13 -7.89
CA GLY A 330 -9.02 38.47 -9.11
C GLY A 330 -8.24 38.77 -10.39
N GLU A 331 -6.92 38.61 -10.45
CA GLU A 331 -6.17 38.68 -11.72
C GLU A 331 -6.03 37.29 -12.35
N VAL A 332 -6.45 37.18 -13.62
CA VAL A 332 -6.40 35.97 -14.44
C VAL A 332 -5.37 36.18 -15.53
N SER A 333 -4.37 35.30 -15.62
CA SER A 333 -3.63 35.12 -16.86
C SER A 333 -3.56 33.64 -17.25
N SER A 334 -4.24 33.33 -18.37
CA SER A 334 -4.07 32.19 -19.28
C SER A 334 -5.21 31.12 -19.35
N PRO A 335 -5.68 30.71 -20.56
CA PRO A 335 -7.06 30.22 -20.77
C PRO A 335 -7.22 28.70 -21.00
N CYS A 336 -6.26 27.83 -20.66
CA CYS A 336 -6.33 26.42 -21.05
C CYS A 336 -6.70 25.48 -19.90
N GLY A 337 -7.92 25.62 -19.38
CA GLY A 337 -8.53 24.66 -18.45
C GLY A 337 -8.82 23.30 -19.11
N ARG A 338 -7.78 22.48 -19.31
CA ARG A 338 -7.90 21.12 -19.85
C ARG A 338 -7.41 20.09 -18.83
N SER A 339 -8.26 19.09 -18.57
CA SER A 339 -7.94 17.89 -17.77
C SER A 339 -6.76 17.05 -18.29
N LYS A 340 -6.33 17.28 -19.54
CA LYS A 340 -5.15 16.68 -20.21
C LYS A 340 -4.56 17.69 -21.20
N GLN A 341 -3.23 17.84 -21.24
CA GLN A 341 -2.54 18.76 -22.16
C GLN A 341 -1.18 18.18 -22.63
N GLY A 342 -0.95 18.13 -23.95
CA GLY A 342 0.36 17.86 -24.54
C GLY A 342 1.17 19.14 -24.77
N VAL A 343 2.47 19.02 -25.07
CA VAL A 343 3.33 20.19 -25.36
C VAL A 343 2.93 20.89 -26.66
N ASP A 344 2.43 20.14 -27.65
CA ASP A 344 1.86 20.69 -28.88
C ASP A 344 0.60 21.52 -28.59
N ASP A 345 -0.31 20.99 -27.76
CA ASP A 345 -1.48 21.75 -27.30
C ASP A 345 -1.08 23.02 -26.51
N PHE A 346 -0.05 22.91 -25.65
CA PHE A 346 0.45 24.02 -24.84
C PHE A 346 0.98 25.16 -25.72
N VAL A 347 1.74 24.81 -26.76
CA VAL A 347 2.32 25.76 -27.71
C VAL A 347 1.23 26.41 -28.56
N THR A 348 0.34 25.62 -29.16
CA THR A 348 -0.76 26.13 -29.98
C THR A 348 -1.63 27.13 -29.20
N ALA A 349 -1.90 26.83 -27.93
CA ALA A 349 -2.75 27.69 -27.10
C ALA A 349 -2.12 29.05 -26.72
N ARG A 350 -0.78 29.19 -26.80
CA ARG A 350 -0.03 30.37 -26.30
C ARG A 350 0.59 31.22 -27.40
N GLY A 351 0.58 30.76 -28.65
CA GLY A 351 1.04 31.51 -29.81
C GLY A 351 2.45 32.08 -29.62
N GLU A 352 2.60 33.39 -29.77
CA GLU A 352 3.90 34.09 -29.70
C GLU A 352 4.60 33.97 -28.34
N GLN A 353 3.85 33.83 -27.24
CA GLN A 353 4.42 33.68 -25.90
C GLN A 353 4.98 32.27 -25.64
N ALA A 354 4.61 31.29 -26.47
CA ALA A 354 4.91 29.88 -26.24
C ALA A 354 6.42 29.59 -26.13
N GLU A 355 7.25 30.24 -26.95
CA GLU A 355 8.70 29.98 -26.96
C GLU A 355 9.36 30.40 -25.63
N SER A 356 8.97 31.55 -25.08
CA SER A 356 9.49 32.06 -23.80
C SER A 356 9.05 31.19 -22.61
N LEU A 357 7.76 30.85 -22.54
CA LEU A 357 7.19 30.04 -21.46
C LEU A 357 7.71 28.60 -21.50
N LEU A 358 7.87 28.03 -22.70
CA LEU A 358 8.46 26.70 -22.86
C LEU A 358 9.95 26.70 -22.45
N ALA A 359 10.70 27.76 -22.76
CA ALA A 359 12.08 27.91 -22.30
C ALA A 359 12.16 27.96 -20.77
N GLU A 360 11.22 28.66 -20.12
CA GLU A 360 11.13 28.70 -18.66
C GLU A 360 10.80 27.33 -18.06
N ILE A 361 9.81 26.61 -18.60
CA ILE A 361 9.45 25.25 -18.16
C ILE A 361 10.64 24.30 -18.26
N ILE A 362 11.39 24.37 -19.37
CA ILE A 362 12.58 23.53 -19.57
C ILE A 362 13.70 23.95 -18.61
N LYS A 363 13.91 25.24 -18.37
CA LYS A 363 14.90 25.74 -17.40
C LYS A 363 14.56 25.34 -15.97
N GLN A 364 13.28 25.22 -15.63
CA GLN A 364 12.77 24.78 -14.33
C GLN A 364 12.64 23.24 -14.23
N ALA A 365 13.14 22.49 -15.22
CA ALA A 365 13.11 21.03 -15.17
C ALA A 365 13.79 20.52 -13.90
N GLN A 366 13.08 19.68 -13.16
CA GLN A 366 13.55 19.17 -11.88
C GLN A 366 14.49 17.98 -12.13
N SER A 367 15.51 17.80 -11.28
CA SER A 367 16.27 16.55 -11.29
C SER A 367 15.34 15.35 -11.08
N LEU A 368 15.72 14.17 -11.59
CA LEU A 368 14.90 12.97 -11.41
C LEU A 368 14.59 12.67 -9.93
N SER A 369 15.53 12.95 -9.02
CA SER A 369 15.35 12.80 -7.57
C SER A 369 14.31 13.77 -7.00
N LYS A 370 14.38 15.06 -7.39
CA LYS A 370 13.42 16.09 -6.95
C LYS A 370 12.02 15.83 -7.51
N TYR A 371 11.92 15.40 -8.77
CA TYR A 371 10.66 14.95 -9.36
C TYR A 371 10.07 13.77 -8.59
N GLN A 372 10.92 12.81 -8.20
CA GLN A 372 10.52 11.66 -7.40
C GLN A 372 9.91 12.10 -6.06
N GLN A 373 10.58 13.01 -5.34
CA GLN A 373 10.15 13.57 -4.05
C GLN A 373 8.88 14.42 -4.16
N THR A 374 8.66 15.14 -5.26
CA THR A 374 7.55 16.09 -5.37
C THR A 374 6.23 15.41 -5.77
N HIS A 375 6.27 14.42 -6.67
CA HIS A 375 5.06 13.79 -7.22
C HIS A 375 4.54 12.62 -6.39
N TYR A 376 5.45 11.90 -5.74
CA TYR A 376 5.16 10.87 -4.75
C TYR A 376 6.16 11.11 -3.63
N PRO A 377 5.92 12.12 -2.76
CA PRO A 377 6.75 12.29 -1.58
C PRO A 377 6.87 10.93 -0.94
N LYS A 378 8.11 10.51 -0.72
CA LYS A 378 8.45 9.27 -0.02
C LYS A 378 7.78 9.39 1.34
N THR A 379 6.52 8.99 1.45
CA THR A 379 5.70 9.11 2.65
C THR A 379 6.26 8.07 3.59
N GLY A 380 7.31 8.47 4.30
CA GLY A 380 8.07 7.54 5.10
C GLY A 380 9.56 7.63 5.15
N ARG A 381 10.13 8.76 4.74
CA ARG A 381 11.52 9.08 4.94
C ARG A 381 11.64 10.50 5.45
N LEU A 382 12.84 10.85 5.90
CA LEU A 382 13.20 12.22 6.18
C LEU A 382 13.02 13.07 4.93
N SER A 383 12.21 14.12 5.04
CA SER A 383 12.09 15.15 3.99
C SER A 383 13.12 16.26 4.21
N ASP A 384 13.05 17.29 3.37
CA ASP A 384 13.85 18.51 3.55
C ASP A 384 13.56 19.23 4.89
N LYS A 385 12.52 18.81 5.63
CA LYS A 385 12.28 19.24 7.01
C LYS A 385 13.42 18.85 7.95
N TYR A 386 13.98 17.65 7.79
CA TYR A 386 15.07 17.10 8.60
C TYR A 386 16.19 16.61 7.69
N PRO A 387 16.98 17.52 7.09
CA PRO A 387 18.06 17.14 6.19
C PRO A 387 19.12 16.35 6.96
N ALA A 388 19.82 15.44 6.27
CA ALA A 388 20.94 14.72 6.85
C ALA A 388 22.06 15.69 7.21
N ASN A 389 22.45 15.72 8.49
CA ASN A 389 23.63 16.45 8.93
C ASN A 389 24.90 15.76 8.41
N VAL A 390 24.85 14.43 8.36
CA VAL A 390 25.96 13.57 7.95
C VAL A 390 25.44 12.49 7.03
N VAL A 391 26.10 12.32 5.88
CA VAL A 391 25.82 11.22 4.95
C VAL A 391 27.04 10.32 4.87
N VAL A 392 26.86 9.04 5.19
CA VAL A 392 27.89 8.00 5.06
C VAL A 392 27.44 6.93 4.06
N ASN A 393 28.40 6.21 3.50
CA ASN A 393 28.16 5.04 2.64
C ASN A 393 29.10 3.91 3.07
N THR A 394 28.77 3.27 4.19
CA THR A 394 29.53 2.14 4.73
C THR A 394 28.59 0.99 5.08
N LYS A 395 29.09 -0.23 4.97
CA LYS A 395 28.37 -1.41 5.46
C LYS A 395 28.15 -1.33 6.97
N TYR A 396 29.15 -0.92 7.76
CA TYR A 396 29.05 -0.86 9.22
C TYR A 396 29.29 0.56 9.73
N LEU A 397 28.30 1.13 10.43
CA LEU A 397 28.36 2.51 10.94
C LEU A 397 29.60 2.79 11.82
N SER A 398 30.04 1.80 12.60
CA SER A 398 31.23 1.89 13.46
C SER A 398 32.54 2.12 12.69
N GLU A 399 32.58 1.91 11.38
CA GLU A 399 33.76 2.20 10.56
C GLU A 399 33.95 3.70 10.29
N ARG A 400 32.88 4.50 10.41
CA ARG A 400 32.87 5.92 10.03
C ARG A 400 32.42 6.86 11.14
N ILE A 401 31.71 6.35 12.13
CA ILE A 401 31.21 7.11 13.27
C ILE A 401 32.10 6.79 14.48
N LEU A 402 32.78 7.79 15.00
CA LEU A 402 33.62 7.69 16.19
C LEU A 402 32.83 8.11 17.43
N VAL A 403 32.80 7.25 18.44
CA VAL A 403 32.29 7.60 19.77
C VAL A 403 33.49 8.00 20.62
N GLU A 404 33.51 9.26 21.09
CA GLU A 404 34.63 9.79 21.87
C GLU A 404 34.82 9.07 23.22
N GLU A 405 36.08 8.81 23.59
CA GLU A 405 36.44 8.22 24.89
C GLU A 405 36.38 9.28 26.02
N PRO A 406 35.92 8.90 27.23
CA PRO A 406 35.86 9.84 28.34
C PRO A 406 37.25 10.34 28.76
N GLY A 407 37.50 11.64 28.57
CA GLY A 407 38.71 12.32 29.04
C GLY A 407 39.75 12.65 27.96
N ASN A 408 39.57 12.16 26.72
CA ASN A 408 40.43 12.54 25.60
C ASN A 408 39.86 13.81 24.94
N LYS A 409 40.52 14.96 25.14
CA LYS A 409 40.40 16.08 24.19
C LYS A 409 41.22 15.71 22.98
N ILE A 410 40.61 15.67 21.79
CA ILE A 410 41.37 15.57 20.54
C ILE A 410 42.40 16.70 20.55
N GLN A 411 43.68 16.37 20.64
CA GLN A 411 44.74 17.32 20.29
C GLN A 411 44.54 17.67 18.81
N ASP A 412 44.60 18.96 18.48
CA ASP A 412 44.62 19.51 17.12
C ASP A 412 45.76 18.88 16.28
N SER A 413 45.61 17.63 15.87
CA SER A 413 46.56 16.91 15.03
C SER A 413 45.81 16.25 13.89
N GLY A 414 45.71 16.99 12.78
CA GLY A 414 45.46 16.43 11.45
C GLY A 414 44.02 16.55 10.96
N GLU A 415 43.71 17.69 10.35
CA GLU A 415 42.59 17.91 9.41
C GLU A 415 41.18 17.49 9.88
N ILE A 416 40.58 18.33 10.73
CA ILE A 416 39.17 18.72 10.49
C ILE A 416 39.20 19.66 9.27
N SER A 417 39.38 19.09 8.07
CA SER A 417 39.55 19.90 6.84
C SER A 417 38.23 20.53 6.42
N GLU A 418 38.31 21.80 6.01
CA GLU A 418 37.23 22.61 5.47
C GLU A 418 36.28 21.83 4.55
N LEU A 419 34.99 21.94 4.87
CA LEU A 419 33.89 21.44 4.07
C LEU A 419 33.94 22.06 2.67
N VAL A 420 34.30 21.29 1.64
CA VAL A 420 34.28 21.77 0.25
C VAL A 420 32.83 21.82 -0.26
N PRO A 421 32.32 22.96 -0.77
CA PRO A 421 30.98 23.04 -1.32
C PRO A 421 30.92 22.28 -2.65
N ALA A 422 30.03 21.29 -2.75
CA ALA A 422 29.48 20.87 -4.04
C ALA A 422 28.16 21.61 -4.27
N ASP A 423 27.81 21.88 -5.53
CA ASP A 423 26.68 22.72 -5.98
C ASP A 423 25.24 22.27 -5.57
N THR A 424 25.06 21.58 -4.45
CA THR A 424 23.78 21.20 -3.83
C THR A 424 23.99 20.96 -2.34
N ASP A 425 23.10 21.47 -1.48
CA ASP A 425 23.08 21.46 0.01
C ASP A 425 23.24 20.09 0.72
N SER A 426 24.25 19.28 0.39
CA SER A 426 24.55 18.00 1.04
C SER A 426 26.06 17.75 1.09
N TRP A 427 26.60 17.61 2.30
CA TRP A 427 28.01 17.32 2.56
C TRP A 427 28.30 15.83 2.30
N ILE A 428 29.18 15.51 1.35
CA ILE A 428 29.68 14.14 1.14
C ILE A 428 31.06 14.05 1.77
N LEU A 429 31.21 13.17 2.77
CA LEU A 429 32.49 12.89 3.43
C LEU A 429 33.45 12.17 2.48
N THR A 430 34.74 12.49 2.58
CA THR A 430 35.79 11.77 1.84
C THR A 430 35.98 10.36 2.39
N PRO A 431 36.57 9.42 1.62
CA PRO A 431 36.78 8.05 2.05
C PRO A 431 37.61 7.87 3.33
N ASP A 432 38.33 8.88 3.80
CA ASP A 432 39.23 8.74 4.96
C ASP A 432 38.81 9.59 6.19
N SER A 433 37.69 10.32 6.11
CA SER A 433 37.18 11.16 7.21
C SER A 433 36.23 10.43 8.16
N TYR A 434 36.34 10.74 9.46
CA TYR A 434 35.47 10.25 10.54
C TYR A 434 34.49 11.32 11.03
N VAL A 435 33.37 10.88 11.63
CA VAL A 435 32.34 11.76 12.18
C VAL A 435 32.22 11.54 13.69
N PRO A 436 32.37 12.58 14.53
CA PRO A 436 32.16 12.44 15.97
C PRO A 436 30.68 12.20 16.28
N PHE A 437 30.41 11.26 17.19
CA PHE A 437 29.07 10.94 17.66
C PHE A 437 28.62 11.97 18.72
N PRO A 438 27.50 12.68 18.52
CA PRO A 438 27.06 13.71 19.48
C PRO A 438 26.84 13.16 20.89
N SER A 439 27.27 13.90 21.90
CA SER A 439 27.15 13.52 23.32
C SER A 439 25.83 13.95 23.97
N THR A 440 25.05 14.83 23.32
CA THR A 440 23.77 15.36 23.81
C THR A 440 22.79 15.59 22.68
N GLY A 441 21.50 15.60 23.03
CA GLY A 441 20.41 16.02 22.17
C GLY A 441 19.58 14.87 21.60
N VAL A 442 19.10 14.99 20.36
CA VAL A 442 18.40 13.90 19.65
C VAL A 442 19.21 13.50 18.43
N ILE A 443 19.52 12.20 18.30
CA ILE A 443 20.17 11.64 17.11
C ILE A 443 19.16 10.79 16.35
N GLY A 444 19.02 11.07 15.06
CA GLY A 444 18.31 10.20 14.11
C GLY A 444 19.30 9.36 13.30
N LEU A 445 19.37 8.06 13.58
CA LEU A 445 20.18 7.09 12.81
C LEU A 445 19.32 6.45 11.71
N SER A 446 19.39 7.00 10.50
CA SER A 446 18.75 6.46 9.30
C SER A 446 19.73 5.53 8.58
N SER A 447 19.65 4.23 8.84
CA SER A 447 20.64 3.27 8.33
C SER A 447 20.02 1.90 8.07
N GLY A 448 20.39 1.26 6.95
CA GLY A 448 19.83 0.00 6.47
C GLY A 448 19.82 -1.16 7.48
N MET A 449 19.13 -2.24 7.16
CA MET A 449 19.12 -3.43 8.03
C MET A 449 20.51 -4.11 7.99
N GLY A 450 21.03 -4.51 9.16
CA GLY A 450 22.33 -5.20 9.25
C GLY A 450 23.57 -4.29 9.10
N THR A 451 23.42 -2.96 9.23
CA THR A 451 24.50 -1.99 9.02
C THR A 451 25.25 -1.55 10.28
N GLY A 452 25.17 -2.32 11.37
CA GLY A 452 25.94 -2.00 12.58
C GLY A 452 25.29 -1.01 13.56
N LYS A 453 23.98 -0.72 13.47
CA LYS A 453 23.30 0.24 14.36
C LYS A 453 23.40 -0.14 15.84
N THR A 454 23.08 -1.41 16.14
CA THR A 454 23.11 -1.93 17.51
C THR A 454 24.55 -2.07 18.00
N GLU A 455 25.48 -2.45 17.12
CA GLU A 455 26.92 -2.55 17.40
C GLU A 455 27.49 -1.19 17.80
N LEU A 456 27.11 -0.12 17.11
CA LEU A 456 27.49 1.25 17.49
C LEU A 456 27.01 1.60 18.92
N MET A 457 25.79 1.17 19.29
CA MET A 457 25.27 1.39 20.65
C MET A 457 25.95 0.52 21.70
N ALA A 458 26.39 -0.68 21.33
CA ALA A 458 27.20 -1.53 22.22
C ALA A 458 28.57 -0.88 22.51
N ILE A 459 29.21 -0.27 21.50
CA ILE A 459 30.45 0.52 21.67
C ILE A 459 30.21 1.69 22.64
N LEU A 460 29.13 2.47 22.43
CA LEU A 460 28.75 3.56 23.34
C LEU A 460 28.56 3.07 24.79
N ARG A 461 27.91 1.93 24.99
CA ARG A 461 27.71 1.31 26.32
C ARG A 461 29.03 0.89 26.98
N GLN A 462 29.95 0.32 26.20
CA GLN A 462 31.27 -0.10 26.68
C GLN A 462 32.14 1.07 27.11
N LEU A 463 32.11 2.19 26.36
CA LEU A 463 32.87 3.40 26.68
C LEU A 463 32.30 4.15 27.89
N TYR A 464 31.00 4.04 28.15
CA TYR A 464 30.30 4.74 29.24
C TYR A 464 29.58 3.78 30.21
N PRO A 465 30.28 2.85 30.89
CA PRO A 465 29.65 1.77 31.64
C PRO A 465 28.83 2.24 32.85
N HIS A 466 29.19 3.39 33.45
CA HIS A 466 28.55 3.92 34.67
C HIS A 466 27.36 4.86 34.43
N LYS A 467 27.10 5.25 33.18
CA LYS A 467 26.01 6.18 32.81
C LYS A 467 24.66 5.46 32.83
N THR A 468 23.58 6.21 33.12
CA THR A 468 22.23 5.64 33.09
C THR A 468 21.76 5.48 31.65
N PHE A 469 21.34 4.27 31.29
CA PHE A 469 20.97 3.89 29.93
C PHE A 469 19.63 3.19 29.91
N LEU A 470 18.68 3.72 29.14
CA LEU A 470 17.38 3.09 28.89
C LEU A 470 17.32 2.58 27.47
N ASN A 471 17.25 1.26 27.31
CA ASN A 471 16.89 0.62 26.05
C ASN A 471 15.38 0.39 26.05
N ASN A 472 14.64 1.17 25.26
CA ASN A 472 13.18 1.09 25.24
C ASN A 472 12.68 0.55 23.90
N GLY A 473 12.23 -0.70 23.93
CA GLY A 473 11.80 -1.45 22.74
C GLY A 473 10.29 -1.65 22.68
N HIS A 474 9.79 -2.16 21.55
CA HIS A 474 8.36 -2.39 21.34
C HIS A 474 7.97 -3.88 21.31
N ARG A 475 8.93 -4.82 21.32
CA ARG A 475 8.67 -6.27 21.47
C ARG A 475 9.60 -6.91 22.49
N VAL A 476 9.05 -7.80 23.32
CA VAL A 476 9.80 -8.48 24.40
C VAL A 476 10.97 -9.30 23.87
N ASN A 477 10.78 -10.12 22.84
CA ASN A 477 11.84 -10.99 22.30
C ASN A 477 12.97 -10.19 21.63
N LEU A 478 12.63 -9.18 20.82
CA LEU A 478 13.60 -8.23 20.25
C LEU A 478 14.41 -7.56 21.37
N LEU A 479 13.72 -7.06 22.38
CA LEU A 479 14.34 -6.36 23.49
C LEU A 479 15.27 -7.26 24.31
N LYS A 480 14.91 -8.52 24.55
CA LYS A 480 15.77 -9.51 25.23
C LYS A 480 17.08 -9.72 24.47
N ASN A 481 17.00 -9.92 23.16
CA ASN A 481 18.19 -10.08 22.30
C ASN A 481 19.06 -8.81 22.31
N LEU A 482 18.44 -7.63 22.25
CA LEU A 482 19.16 -6.35 22.34
C LEU A 482 19.77 -6.14 23.73
N ALA A 483 19.10 -6.55 24.80
CA ALA A 483 19.59 -6.35 26.17
C ALA A 483 20.90 -7.10 26.44
N GLN A 484 21.02 -8.32 25.94
CA GLN A 484 22.26 -9.09 26.01
C GLN A 484 23.40 -8.38 25.25
N ARG A 485 23.11 -7.86 24.05
CA ARG A 485 24.11 -7.17 23.21
C ARG A 485 24.55 -5.82 23.79
N LEU A 486 23.64 -5.11 24.45
CA LEU A 486 23.89 -3.80 25.06
C LEU A 486 24.33 -3.87 26.53
N ASN A 487 24.36 -5.09 27.10
CA ASN A 487 24.63 -5.34 28.52
C ASN A 487 23.71 -4.50 29.44
N THR A 488 22.40 -4.66 29.25
CA THR A 488 21.34 -4.03 30.06
C THR A 488 20.49 -5.09 30.75
N GLN A 489 19.91 -4.76 31.91
CA GLN A 489 19.06 -5.69 32.67
C GLN A 489 17.61 -5.65 32.16
N MET A 490 17.00 -6.81 32.00
CA MET A 490 15.61 -6.92 31.56
C MET A 490 14.64 -6.64 32.71
N TYR A 491 13.63 -5.80 32.46
CA TYR A 491 12.59 -5.47 33.47
C TYR A 491 11.89 -6.71 34.05
N SER A 492 11.75 -7.79 33.27
CA SER A 492 11.10 -9.04 33.70
C SER A 492 11.93 -9.84 34.70
N GLU A 493 13.22 -9.57 34.82
CA GLU A 493 14.15 -10.27 35.72
C GLU A 493 14.38 -9.49 37.03
N ILE A 494 13.80 -8.29 37.15
CA ILE A 494 13.95 -7.42 38.31
C ILE A 494 12.64 -7.44 39.11
N ALA A 495 12.74 -7.67 40.43
CA ALA A 495 11.60 -7.63 41.33
C ALA A 495 10.82 -6.30 41.21
N GLN A 496 9.48 -6.39 41.27
CA GLN A 496 8.61 -5.20 41.20
C GLN A 496 9.00 -4.19 42.29
N GLY A 497 9.15 -2.92 41.90
CA GLY A 497 9.55 -1.84 42.81
C GLY A 497 11.06 -1.54 42.88
N ASN A 498 11.93 -2.31 42.20
CA ASN A 498 13.39 -2.06 42.20
C ASN A 498 13.93 -1.49 40.88
N TRP A 499 13.07 -1.11 39.94
CA TRP A 499 13.50 -0.74 38.58
C TRP A 499 14.24 0.60 38.51
N SER A 500 13.93 1.56 39.39
CA SER A 500 14.63 2.84 39.45
C SER A 500 16.06 2.77 39.99
N GLN A 501 16.41 1.67 40.67
CA GLN A 501 17.78 1.44 41.16
C GLN A 501 18.71 0.91 40.05
N VAL A 502 18.13 0.47 38.93
CA VAL A 502 18.86 -0.10 37.81
C VAL A 502 19.33 1.02 36.88
N LYS A 503 20.66 1.18 36.79
CA LYS A 503 21.28 2.18 35.91
C LYS A 503 21.12 1.83 34.42
N GLN A 504 21.09 0.54 34.08
CA GLN A 504 21.00 0.06 32.69
C GLN A 504 19.78 -0.83 32.51
N LEU A 505 18.68 -0.25 32.03
CA LEU A 505 17.38 -0.92 31.97
C LEU A 505 16.96 -1.18 30.52
N SER A 506 16.45 -2.39 30.28
CA SER A 506 15.69 -2.75 29.09
C SER A 506 14.23 -2.97 29.44
N ILE A 507 13.34 -2.13 28.91
CA ILE A 507 11.89 -2.22 29.13
C ILE A 507 11.08 -2.06 27.84
N THR A 508 9.96 -2.79 27.72
CA THR A 508 9.04 -2.60 26.60
C THR A 508 8.12 -1.41 26.82
N VAL A 509 7.71 -0.74 25.75
CA VAL A 509 6.75 0.37 25.81
C VAL A 509 5.43 -0.01 26.50
N ASP A 510 4.94 -1.23 26.30
CA ASP A 510 3.73 -1.75 26.94
C ASP A 510 3.80 -1.73 28.47
N SER A 511 5.02 -1.87 29.03
CA SER A 511 5.25 -1.87 30.48
C SER A 511 5.78 -0.54 31.00
N LEU A 512 5.91 0.49 30.17
CA LEU A 512 6.52 1.76 30.56
C LEU A 512 5.72 2.48 31.66
N TYR A 513 4.38 2.39 31.63
CA TYR A 513 3.50 2.98 32.66
C TYR A 513 3.83 2.54 34.09
N LYS A 514 4.41 1.36 34.25
CA LYS A 514 4.80 0.82 35.56
C LYS A 514 5.99 1.56 36.20
N LEU A 515 6.67 2.44 35.46
CA LEU A 515 7.71 3.34 35.99
C LEU A 515 7.15 4.64 36.58
N GLN A 516 5.85 4.89 36.50
CA GLN A 516 5.21 6.14 36.94
C GLN A 516 5.51 6.49 38.40
N GLU A 517 5.62 5.49 39.27
CA GLU A 517 5.90 5.68 40.71
C GLU A 517 7.39 5.93 41.01
N GLN A 518 8.29 5.69 40.04
CA GLN A 518 9.74 5.74 40.24
C GLN A 518 10.48 6.34 39.05
N LEU A 519 10.12 7.57 38.68
CA LEU A 519 10.73 8.27 37.55
C LEU A 519 12.19 8.64 37.85
N GLN A 520 13.10 8.25 36.96
CA GLN A 520 14.51 8.65 36.99
C GLN A 520 14.95 9.30 35.67
N LYS A 521 16.04 10.07 35.73
CA LYS A 521 16.65 10.70 34.54
C LYS A 521 17.70 9.77 33.92
N TYR A 522 17.67 9.65 32.60
CA TYR A 522 18.62 8.83 31.85
C TYR A 522 19.67 9.70 31.15
N ASP A 523 20.94 9.31 31.19
CA ASP A 523 21.96 9.92 30.34
C ASP A 523 21.68 9.58 28.87
N PHE A 524 21.35 8.31 28.59
CA PHE A 524 21.11 7.79 27.25
C PHE A 524 19.77 7.08 27.17
N VAL A 525 18.96 7.42 26.16
CA VAL A 525 17.76 6.66 25.79
C VAL A 525 17.94 6.16 24.36
N PHE A 526 17.84 4.85 24.17
CA PHE A 526 17.95 4.20 22.87
C PHE A 526 16.62 3.56 22.49
N ILE A 527 16.12 3.90 21.30
CA ILE A 527 14.91 3.34 20.71
C ILE A 527 15.28 2.78 19.34
N ASP A 528 15.37 1.46 19.25
CA ASP A 528 15.56 0.73 18.00
C ASP A 528 14.21 0.48 17.30
N GLU A 529 14.24 0.40 15.97
CA GLU A 529 13.05 0.34 15.11
C GLU A 529 12.03 1.44 15.48
N ALA A 530 12.52 2.70 15.61
CA ALA A 530 11.77 3.83 16.14
C ALA A 530 10.42 4.10 15.43
N CYS A 531 10.34 3.88 14.12
CA CYS A 531 9.08 4.01 13.39
C CYS A 531 8.04 2.97 13.85
N GLN A 532 8.48 1.73 14.09
CA GLN A 532 7.62 0.66 14.60
C GLN A 532 7.27 0.86 16.07
N TYR A 533 8.19 1.41 16.86
CA TYR A 533 7.94 1.80 18.24
C TYR A 533 6.75 2.75 18.33
N VAL A 534 6.73 3.83 17.53
CA VAL A 534 5.62 4.80 17.50
C VAL A 534 4.33 4.15 17.00
N ILE A 535 4.41 3.32 15.95
CA ILE A 535 3.23 2.60 15.44
C ILE A 535 2.63 1.68 16.50
N HIS A 536 3.46 0.91 17.20
CA HIS A 536 3.01 -0.02 18.23
C HIS A 536 2.37 0.72 19.40
N LEU A 537 3.04 1.75 19.92
CA LEU A 537 2.51 2.60 21.00
C LEU A 537 1.13 3.16 20.63
N LEU A 538 0.98 3.73 19.43
CA LEU A 538 -0.23 4.45 19.04
C LEU A 538 -1.37 3.55 18.54
N HIS A 539 -1.07 2.39 17.94
CA HIS A 539 -2.09 1.54 17.27
C HIS A 539 -2.31 0.17 17.91
N SER A 540 -1.41 -0.31 18.77
CA SER A 540 -1.54 -1.66 19.35
C SER A 540 -2.67 -1.71 20.38
N ASN A 541 -3.38 -2.84 20.40
CA ASN A 541 -4.37 -3.15 21.43
C ASN A 541 -3.73 -3.45 22.80
N THR A 542 -2.46 -3.86 22.84
CA THR A 542 -1.75 -4.16 24.09
C THR A 542 -1.48 -2.90 24.91
N CYS A 543 -1.23 -1.77 24.24
CA CYS A 543 -1.09 -0.46 24.89
C CYS A 543 -2.44 0.19 25.22
N LYS A 544 -3.56 -0.25 24.62
CA LYS A 544 -4.88 0.43 24.67
C LYS A 544 -5.34 0.80 26.09
N LYS A 545 -5.16 -0.09 27.07
CA LYS A 545 -5.62 0.15 28.45
C LYS A 545 -4.82 1.20 29.23
N ASN A 546 -3.52 1.34 28.94
CA ASN A 546 -2.61 2.22 29.70
C ASN A 546 -1.91 3.25 28.81
N ARG A 547 -2.46 3.58 27.62
CA ARG A 547 -1.72 4.36 26.62
C ARG A 547 -1.45 5.79 27.09
N ALA A 548 -2.36 6.39 27.86
CA ALA A 548 -2.19 7.74 28.39
C ALA A 548 -1.02 7.79 29.36
N GLU A 549 -1.00 6.87 30.32
CA GLU A 549 0.04 6.72 31.33
C GLU A 549 1.40 6.42 30.66
N ILE A 550 1.42 5.56 29.63
CA ILE A 550 2.63 5.31 28.84
C ILE A 550 3.15 6.61 28.20
N LEU A 551 2.27 7.43 27.59
CA LEU A 551 2.66 8.68 26.94
C LEU A 551 3.16 9.74 27.93
N GLU A 552 2.63 9.78 29.16
CA GLU A 552 3.10 10.64 30.24
C GLU A 552 4.50 10.26 30.70
N VAL A 553 4.72 8.99 31.01
CA VAL A 553 6.03 8.48 31.43
C VAL A 553 7.05 8.65 30.31
N LEU A 554 6.68 8.35 29.06
CA LEU A 554 7.56 8.52 27.91
C LEU A 554 7.98 9.97 27.71
N GLU A 555 7.05 10.92 27.80
CA GLU A 555 7.37 12.34 27.67
C GLU A 555 8.37 12.77 28.75
N TYR A 556 8.16 12.37 30.01
CA TYR A 556 9.09 12.68 31.09
C TYR A 556 10.50 12.15 30.78
N ILE A 557 10.60 10.88 30.37
CA ILE A 557 11.88 10.24 30.05
C ILE A 557 12.59 10.95 28.90
N ILE A 558 11.89 11.17 27.78
CA ILE A 558 12.46 11.77 26.56
C ILE A 558 12.85 13.22 26.80
N ARG A 559 12.05 13.99 27.54
CA ARG A 559 12.32 15.40 27.86
C ARG A 559 13.57 15.58 28.71
N ASN A 560 13.78 14.69 29.67
CA ASN A 560 14.86 14.80 30.65
C ASN A 560 16.14 14.03 30.28
N ALA A 561 16.11 13.23 29.21
CA ALA A 561 17.29 12.50 28.76
C ALA A 561 18.38 13.45 28.26
N LYS A 562 19.66 13.17 28.52
CA LYS A 562 20.75 14.00 27.93
C LYS A 562 20.88 13.75 26.43
N LEU A 563 20.77 12.49 26.02
CA LEU A 563 20.84 12.07 24.63
C LEU A 563 19.78 11.01 24.33
N VAL A 564 19.00 11.24 23.27
CA VAL A 564 17.98 10.32 22.75
C VAL A 564 18.43 9.85 21.37
N ILE A 565 18.57 8.54 21.19
CA ILE A 565 19.01 7.92 19.93
C ILE A 565 17.86 7.15 19.32
N LEU A 566 17.41 7.59 18.15
CA LEU A 566 16.32 7.01 17.38
C LEU A 566 16.91 6.29 16.17
N ALA A 567 16.83 4.96 16.15
CA ALA A 567 17.41 4.13 15.09
C ALA A 567 16.33 3.48 14.24
N ASP A 568 16.40 3.64 12.91
CA ASP A 568 15.51 2.96 11.97
C ASP A 568 16.17 2.82 10.58
N ALA A 569 15.73 1.83 9.80
CA ALA A 569 16.13 1.70 8.39
C ALA A 569 15.38 2.67 7.48
N HIS A 570 14.18 3.09 7.88
CA HIS A 570 13.33 3.99 7.12
C HIS A 570 12.82 5.12 8.01
N LEU A 571 13.73 5.75 8.77
CA LEU A 571 13.41 6.85 9.68
C LEU A 571 12.68 7.97 8.93
N ASP A 572 11.62 8.50 9.53
CA ASP A 572 10.70 9.44 8.90
C ASP A 572 10.39 10.66 9.76
N ASP A 573 9.87 11.71 9.11
CA ASP A 573 9.51 12.97 9.76
C ASP A 573 8.45 12.81 10.85
N ILE A 574 7.51 11.88 10.68
CA ILE A 574 6.40 11.68 11.65
C ILE A 574 6.97 11.18 12.98
N THR A 575 7.92 10.25 12.90
CA THR A 575 8.61 9.66 14.04
C THR A 575 9.51 10.67 14.72
N LEU A 576 10.28 11.45 13.95
CA LEU A 576 11.07 12.55 14.53
C LEU A 576 10.19 13.60 15.19
N ASP A 577 9.13 14.06 14.51
CA ASP A 577 8.16 15.02 15.05
C ASP A 577 7.61 14.52 16.39
N PHE A 578 7.24 13.25 16.47
CA PHE A 578 6.68 12.65 17.69
C PHE A 578 7.62 12.79 18.89
N PHE A 579 8.91 12.49 18.74
CA PHE A 579 9.88 12.63 19.82
C PHE A 579 10.33 14.08 20.05
N MET A 580 10.48 14.87 18.99
CA MET A 580 10.88 16.28 19.10
C MET A 580 9.83 17.12 19.84
N ASN A 581 8.55 16.77 19.73
CA ASN A 581 7.49 17.43 20.52
C ASN A 581 7.59 17.16 22.04
N MET A 582 8.34 16.15 22.47
CA MET A 582 8.61 15.88 23.89
C MET A 582 9.92 16.55 24.38
N ARG A 583 10.74 17.08 23.47
CA ARG A 583 12.01 17.73 23.78
C ARG A 583 11.83 19.23 24.06
N PRO A 584 12.78 19.88 24.75
CA PRO A 584 12.80 21.33 24.88
C PRO A 584 12.60 22.07 23.54
N LEU A 585 11.82 23.14 23.58
CA LEU A 585 11.46 23.90 22.38
C LEU A 585 12.71 24.51 21.71
N GLY A 586 12.84 24.34 20.40
CA GLY A 586 13.95 24.88 19.60
C GLY A 586 15.15 23.94 19.41
N GLU A 587 15.19 22.80 20.12
CA GLU A 587 16.17 21.75 19.86
C GLU A 587 16.00 21.17 18.45
N LYS A 588 17.11 20.81 17.78
CA LYS A 588 17.10 20.21 16.44
C LYS A 588 17.75 18.82 16.49
N PRO A 589 17.20 17.81 15.79
CA PRO A 589 17.83 16.50 15.74
C PRO A 589 19.08 16.53 14.87
N PHE A 590 20.08 15.73 15.25
CA PHE A 590 21.27 15.44 14.45
C PHE A 590 21.05 14.16 13.67
N ILE A 591 20.92 14.27 12.36
CA ILE A 591 20.60 13.17 11.45
C ILE A 591 21.86 12.59 10.82
N ILE A 592 22.07 11.29 11.05
CA ILE A 592 23.10 10.51 10.38
C ILE A 592 22.40 9.56 9.41
N GLN A 593 22.67 9.74 8.12
CA GLN A 593 22.10 8.95 7.04
C GLN A 593 23.16 8.04 6.42
N ASN A 594 22.94 6.73 6.49
CA ASN A 594 23.74 5.76 5.76
C ASN A 594 23.05 5.38 4.44
N THR A 595 23.76 5.55 3.34
CA THR A 595 23.27 5.30 1.97
C THR A 595 23.70 3.95 1.40
N TYR A 596 24.38 3.12 2.19
CA TYR A 596 24.80 1.78 1.77
C TYR A 596 23.62 0.89 1.35
N GLN A 597 23.72 0.29 0.16
CA GLN A 597 22.74 -0.61 -0.41
C GLN A 597 23.35 -2.00 -0.60
N SER A 598 22.68 -3.05 -0.11
CA SER A 598 23.08 -4.44 -0.29
C SER A 598 22.34 -5.03 -1.50
N THR A 599 22.92 -4.94 -2.70
CA THR A 599 22.27 -5.31 -3.97
C THR A 599 22.44 -6.77 -4.42
N ASP A 600 23.00 -7.65 -3.58
CA ASP A 600 23.49 -8.96 -4.04
C ASP A 600 22.44 -10.09 -4.07
N ARG A 601 21.14 -9.79 -4.12
CA ARG A 601 20.08 -10.81 -4.20
C ARG A 601 19.28 -10.69 -5.48
N ASP A 602 19.07 -11.83 -6.13
CA ASP A 602 18.06 -11.95 -7.18
C ASP A 602 16.67 -11.95 -6.56
N VAL A 603 15.78 -11.11 -7.10
CA VAL A 603 14.41 -10.99 -6.63
C VAL A 603 13.44 -11.35 -7.74
N TYR A 604 12.85 -12.53 -7.67
CA TYR A 604 11.83 -13.03 -8.58
C TYR A 604 10.45 -12.49 -8.20
N TRP A 605 9.85 -11.70 -9.09
CA TRP A 605 8.60 -10.97 -8.84
C TRP A 605 7.42 -11.59 -9.58
N TYR A 606 6.43 -12.11 -8.84
CA TYR A 606 5.26 -12.79 -9.41
C TYR A 606 4.09 -11.81 -9.59
N GLU A 607 3.61 -11.67 -10.83
CA GLU A 607 2.58 -10.68 -11.18
C GLU A 607 1.14 -11.25 -11.18
N GLY A 608 0.99 -12.57 -11.05
CA GLY A 608 -0.28 -13.29 -11.03
C GLY A 608 -1.35 -12.67 -10.13
N SER A 609 -2.62 -12.84 -10.49
CA SER A 609 -3.75 -12.28 -9.73
C SER A 609 -4.01 -12.99 -8.40
N ASP A 610 -3.51 -14.23 -8.25
CA ASP A 610 -3.50 -15.01 -7.02
C ASP A 610 -2.10 -15.59 -6.76
N ASN A 611 -1.94 -16.28 -5.63
CA ASN A 611 -0.67 -16.83 -5.17
C ASN A 611 -0.42 -18.28 -5.60
N SER A 612 -1.19 -18.82 -6.54
CA SER A 612 -1.08 -20.23 -6.94
C SER A 612 0.27 -20.55 -7.59
N GLU A 613 0.76 -19.69 -8.48
CA GLU A 613 2.03 -19.87 -9.20
C GLU A 613 3.24 -19.89 -8.25
N ILE A 614 3.32 -18.96 -7.30
CA ILE A 614 4.42 -18.91 -6.34
C ILE A 614 4.39 -20.12 -5.39
N ILE A 615 3.20 -20.62 -5.04
CA ILE A 615 3.06 -21.83 -4.22
C ILE A 615 3.47 -23.09 -5.01
N ALA A 616 3.15 -23.16 -6.30
CA ALA A 616 3.65 -24.23 -7.18
C ALA A 616 5.18 -24.19 -7.28
N LYS A 617 5.79 -22.99 -7.42
CA LYS A 617 7.25 -22.84 -7.41
C LYS A 617 7.89 -23.28 -6.08
N LEU A 618 7.26 -22.92 -4.96
CA LEU A 618 7.67 -23.32 -3.63
C LEU A 618 7.68 -24.84 -3.49
N GLN A 619 6.62 -25.53 -3.94
CA GLN A 619 6.59 -27.00 -3.91
C GLN A 619 7.66 -27.62 -4.80
N LEU A 620 7.89 -27.06 -5.99
CA LEU A 620 8.98 -27.52 -6.85
C LEU A 620 10.35 -27.39 -6.16
N ALA A 621 10.61 -26.29 -5.43
CA ALA A 621 11.84 -26.11 -4.65
C ALA A 621 12.00 -27.20 -3.58
N ILE A 622 10.92 -27.55 -2.88
CA ILE A 622 10.91 -28.63 -1.88
C ILE A 622 11.19 -29.99 -2.55
N LEU A 623 10.54 -30.28 -3.68
CA LEU A 623 10.69 -31.55 -4.41
C LEU A 623 12.12 -31.79 -4.90
N ILE A 624 12.85 -30.74 -5.26
CA ILE A 624 14.28 -30.82 -5.61
C ILE A 624 15.21 -30.79 -4.39
N GLY A 625 14.66 -30.89 -3.17
CA GLY A 625 15.40 -31.00 -1.92
C GLY A 625 15.93 -29.69 -1.32
N GLN A 626 15.54 -28.53 -1.84
CA GLN A 626 16.00 -27.24 -1.32
C GLN A 626 15.37 -26.93 0.04
N LYS A 627 16.16 -26.28 0.91
CA LYS A 627 15.75 -25.75 2.21
C LYS A 627 15.27 -24.33 2.02
N ILE A 628 14.05 -24.05 2.47
CA ILE A 628 13.40 -22.77 2.19
C ILE A 628 12.80 -22.14 3.43
N MET A 629 12.72 -20.81 3.42
CA MET A 629 11.90 -20.06 4.37
C MET A 629 10.73 -19.42 3.63
N VAL A 630 9.55 -19.44 4.23
CA VAL A 630 8.34 -18.81 3.68
C VAL A 630 7.83 -17.80 4.68
N VAL A 631 7.67 -16.55 4.25
CA VAL A 631 7.09 -15.47 5.04
C VAL A 631 5.77 -15.01 4.44
N ALA A 632 4.77 -14.74 5.27
CA ALA A 632 3.47 -14.25 4.84
C ALA A 632 2.84 -13.31 5.86
N ASP A 633 2.05 -12.34 5.40
CA ASP A 633 1.29 -11.42 6.28
C ASP A 633 -0.03 -12.03 6.81
N SER A 634 -0.20 -13.35 6.67
CA SER A 634 -1.45 -14.05 6.96
C SER A 634 -1.19 -15.37 7.68
N LYS A 635 -1.59 -15.44 8.96
CA LYS A 635 -1.62 -16.70 9.73
C LYS A 635 -2.35 -17.82 8.97
N LYS A 636 -3.53 -17.51 8.43
CA LYS A 636 -4.35 -18.47 7.69
C LYS A 636 -3.63 -19.04 6.47
N LEU A 637 -2.71 -18.28 5.85
CA LEU A 637 -1.91 -18.80 4.75
C LEU A 637 -0.83 -19.75 5.26
N ILE A 638 -0.16 -19.41 6.36
CA ILE A 638 0.85 -20.27 6.99
C ILE A 638 0.25 -21.62 7.42
N GLU A 639 -0.90 -21.62 8.09
CA GLU A 639 -1.61 -22.86 8.47
C GLU A 639 -1.99 -23.73 7.26
N LYS A 640 -2.46 -23.09 6.17
CA LYS A 640 -2.77 -23.80 4.92
C LYS A 640 -1.53 -24.43 4.30
N LEU A 641 -0.39 -23.73 4.32
CA LEU A 641 0.86 -24.25 3.80
C LEU A 641 1.40 -25.38 4.68
N GLU A 642 1.36 -25.24 6.00
CA GLU A 642 1.78 -26.27 6.93
C GLU A 642 1.00 -27.57 6.71
N LYS A 643 -0.33 -27.50 6.68
CA LYS A 643 -1.18 -28.67 6.40
C LYS A 643 -0.95 -29.25 5.03
N LEU A 644 -0.78 -28.39 4.02
CA LEU A 644 -0.51 -28.83 2.66
C LEU A 644 0.85 -29.55 2.57
N LEU A 645 1.88 -29.13 3.29
CA LEU A 645 3.22 -29.73 3.25
C LEU A 645 3.36 -30.98 4.14
N THR A 646 2.53 -31.11 5.17
CA THR A 646 2.58 -32.24 6.12
C THR A 646 1.61 -33.38 5.79
N ALA A 647 0.69 -33.17 4.83
CA ALA A 647 -0.25 -34.19 4.36
C ALA A 647 0.46 -35.47 3.87
N GLU A 648 -0.12 -36.64 4.17
CA GLU A 648 0.44 -37.97 3.90
C GLU A 648 0.85 -38.17 2.43
N ASP A 649 0.06 -37.67 1.48
CA ASP A 649 0.35 -37.72 0.03
C ASP A 649 1.64 -36.98 -0.38
N ASN A 650 2.12 -36.03 0.43
CA ASN A 650 3.36 -35.30 0.20
C ASN A 650 4.55 -35.88 0.98
N GLN A 651 4.33 -36.83 1.91
CA GLN A 651 5.39 -37.55 2.60
C GLN A 651 5.93 -38.72 1.75
N ALA A 652 5.12 -39.26 0.85
CA ALA A 652 5.56 -40.17 -0.19
C ALA A 652 6.20 -39.36 -1.34
N ASN A 653 7.52 -39.18 -1.32
CA ASN A 653 8.22 -38.69 -2.50
C ASN A 653 7.90 -39.62 -3.67
N PHE A 654 7.13 -39.16 -4.66
CA PHE A 654 6.82 -39.90 -5.90
C PHE A 654 8.07 -40.37 -6.66
N LEU A 655 9.25 -39.82 -6.32
CA LEU A 655 10.54 -40.11 -6.94
C LEU A 655 11.43 -41.04 -6.11
N ASP A 656 11.22 -41.18 -4.79
CA ASP A 656 12.03 -42.06 -3.93
C ASP A 656 11.25 -42.52 -2.69
N PRO A 657 10.81 -43.80 -2.66
CA PRO A 657 10.14 -44.41 -1.51
C PRO A 657 10.97 -44.47 -0.22
N LYS A 658 12.28 -44.16 -0.26
CA LYS A 658 13.17 -44.11 0.91
C LYS A 658 13.39 -42.69 1.46
N ALA A 659 12.75 -41.67 0.88
CA ALA A 659 12.95 -40.30 1.32
C ALA A 659 12.45 -40.08 2.75
N LYS A 660 13.26 -39.39 3.55
CA LYS A 660 12.87 -38.99 4.91
C LYS A 660 11.68 -38.00 4.85
N PRO A 661 10.76 -38.04 5.81
CA PRO A 661 9.64 -37.10 5.88
C PRO A 661 10.16 -35.66 5.98
N LEU A 662 9.42 -34.73 5.36
CA LEU A 662 9.78 -33.32 5.31
C LEU A 662 9.70 -32.69 6.71
N ARG A 663 10.80 -32.07 7.17
CA ARG A 663 10.84 -31.40 8.48
C ARG A 663 10.36 -29.96 8.34
N VAL A 664 9.07 -29.75 8.63
CA VAL A 664 8.40 -28.44 8.54
C VAL A 664 8.19 -27.87 9.94
N LYS A 665 8.46 -26.58 10.13
CA LYS A 665 8.08 -25.86 11.35
C LYS A 665 7.37 -24.56 10.99
N ALA A 666 6.21 -24.30 11.59
CA ALA A 666 5.44 -23.07 11.40
C ALA A 666 5.44 -22.20 12.67
N ILE A 667 5.61 -20.88 12.50
CA ILE A 667 5.55 -19.89 13.58
C ILE A 667 4.52 -18.81 13.26
N HIS A 668 3.50 -18.72 14.09
CA HIS A 668 2.43 -17.72 14.00
C HIS A 668 1.88 -17.30 15.36
N SER A 669 0.92 -16.37 15.38
CA SER A 669 0.44 -15.73 16.62
C SER A 669 0.02 -16.75 17.68
N ASP A 670 -0.65 -17.82 17.26
CA ASP A 670 -1.27 -18.77 18.20
C ASP A 670 -0.28 -19.80 18.76
N ASN A 671 0.94 -19.91 18.23
CA ASN A 671 1.94 -20.87 18.70
C ASN A 671 3.27 -20.22 19.12
N SER A 672 3.52 -18.95 18.78
CA SER A 672 4.79 -18.26 19.07
C SER A 672 5.12 -18.10 20.55
N GLY A 673 4.12 -18.24 21.43
CA GLY A 673 4.29 -18.22 22.90
C GLY A 673 4.51 -19.59 23.55
N SER A 674 4.53 -20.69 22.78
CA SER A 674 4.80 -22.02 23.36
C SER A 674 6.24 -22.12 23.85
N GLU A 675 6.50 -22.90 24.91
CA GLU A 675 7.85 -23.08 25.45
C GLU A 675 8.83 -23.59 24.38
N GLU A 676 8.38 -24.55 23.57
CA GLU A 676 9.14 -25.08 22.43
C GLU A 676 9.50 -23.99 21.42
N ASN A 677 8.54 -23.14 21.03
CA ASN A 677 8.80 -22.09 20.04
C ASN A 677 9.59 -20.92 20.62
N ILE A 678 9.43 -20.60 21.91
CA ILE A 678 10.28 -19.61 22.60
C ILE A 678 11.73 -20.10 22.61
N SER A 679 11.97 -21.38 22.93
CA SER A 679 13.30 -21.99 22.84
C SER A 679 13.84 -21.94 21.42
N PHE A 680 13.03 -22.36 20.44
CA PHE A 680 13.40 -22.34 19.03
C PHE A 680 13.78 -20.95 18.53
N ILE A 681 13.00 -19.92 18.89
CA ILE A 681 13.25 -18.55 18.46
C ILE A 681 14.54 -18.00 19.09
N LYS A 682 14.83 -18.34 20.36
CA LYS A 682 16.07 -17.94 21.03
C LYS A 682 17.31 -18.47 20.32
N ASN A 683 17.28 -19.73 19.86
CA ASN A 683 18.42 -20.40 19.21
C ASN A 683 18.22 -20.63 17.71
N ILE A 684 17.40 -19.81 17.06
CA ILE A 684 16.89 -20.07 15.71
C ILE A 684 17.97 -20.27 14.67
N SER A 685 19.10 -19.57 14.73
CA SER A 685 20.20 -19.74 13.77
C SER A 685 20.82 -21.14 13.82
N GLU A 686 20.78 -21.82 14.98
CA GLU A 686 21.24 -23.21 15.09
C GLU A 686 20.11 -24.20 14.82
N GLU A 687 18.92 -23.96 15.39
CA GLU A 687 17.79 -24.90 15.28
C GLU A 687 17.26 -25.03 13.84
N VAL A 688 17.33 -23.98 13.01
CA VAL A 688 16.88 -24.05 11.61
C VAL A 688 17.66 -25.05 10.77
N LYS A 689 18.90 -25.43 11.17
CA LYS A 689 19.72 -26.43 10.45
C LYS A 689 19.06 -27.80 10.41
N ASN A 690 18.16 -28.06 11.35
CA ASN A 690 17.39 -29.31 11.45
C ASN A 690 16.09 -29.29 10.64
N LEU A 691 15.77 -28.19 9.96
CA LEU A 691 14.52 -28.03 9.22
C LEU A 691 14.73 -28.11 7.71
N ASP A 692 13.68 -28.49 6.99
CA ASP A 692 13.62 -28.35 5.54
C ASP A 692 12.83 -27.11 5.13
N VAL A 693 11.77 -26.80 5.89
CA VAL A 693 10.91 -25.64 5.63
C VAL A 693 10.61 -24.90 6.94
N LEU A 694 10.86 -23.59 6.97
CA LEU A 694 10.39 -22.70 8.02
C LEU A 694 9.27 -21.80 7.48
N LEU A 695 8.08 -21.90 8.05
CA LEU A 695 6.92 -21.06 7.70
C LEU A 695 6.73 -20.00 8.78
N ALA A 696 6.64 -18.72 8.40
CA ALA A 696 6.63 -17.61 9.33
C ALA A 696 5.56 -16.57 8.98
N SER A 697 4.73 -16.22 9.96
CA SER A 697 3.83 -15.07 9.89
C SER A 697 4.44 -13.82 10.57
N PRO A 698 3.72 -12.69 10.70
CA PRO A 698 4.24 -11.48 11.36
C PRO A 698 4.78 -11.68 12.79
N SER A 699 4.39 -12.77 13.45
CA SER A 699 4.89 -13.17 14.77
C SER A 699 6.40 -13.42 14.81
N LEU A 700 7.02 -13.88 13.71
CA LEU A 700 8.48 -13.99 13.58
C LEU A 700 9.08 -12.79 12.81
N GLY A 701 8.28 -11.76 12.54
CA GLY A 701 8.64 -10.68 11.64
C GLY A 701 9.60 -9.63 12.21
N THR A 702 9.78 -9.58 13.54
CA THR A 702 10.73 -8.66 14.20
C THR A 702 11.56 -9.33 15.28
N GLY A 703 12.77 -8.82 15.52
CA GLY A 703 13.61 -9.25 16.63
C GLY A 703 14.46 -10.50 16.44
N VAL A 704 14.53 -11.04 15.22
CA VAL A 704 15.25 -12.29 14.94
C VAL A 704 16.18 -12.11 13.73
N ASP A 705 17.38 -12.67 13.81
CA ASP A 705 18.34 -12.76 12.71
C ASP A 705 18.67 -14.24 12.45
N ILE A 706 18.55 -14.68 11.19
CA ILE A 706 18.85 -16.04 10.74
C ILE A 706 20.13 -16.00 9.90
N ASN A 707 21.26 -16.30 10.53
CA ASN A 707 22.61 -16.18 9.97
C ASN A 707 23.27 -17.54 9.70
N SER A 708 22.49 -18.61 9.58
CA SER A 708 23.00 -19.98 9.48
C SER A 708 23.53 -20.37 8.09
N GLY A 709 23.18 -19.61 7.06
CA GLY A 709 23.40 -20.01 5.65
C GLY A 709 22.60 -21.25 5.22
N HIS A 710 21.68 -21.74 6.07
CA HIS A 710 20.98 -23.00 5.87
C HIS A 710 19.93 -22.97 4.76
N PHE A 711 19.19 -21.86 4.63
CA PHE A 711 18.16 -21.73 3.60
C PHE A 711 18.79 -21.32 2.27
N GLN A 712 18.33 -21.92 1.16
CA GLN A 712 18.77 -21.57 -0.19
C GLN A 712 17.86 -20.55 -0.88
N GLN A 713 16.61 -20.41 -0.45
CA GLN A 713 15.63 -19.46 -1.03
C GLN A 713 14.65 -18.96 0.04
N VAL A 714 14.12 -17.75 -0.17
CA VAL A 714 13.07 -17.16 0.67
C VAL A 714 11.86 -16.82 -0.20
N PHE A 715 10.67 -17.27 0.22
CA PHE A 715 9.40 -16.99 -0.43
C PHE A 715 8.58 -16.00 0.41
N GLY A 716 8.18 -14.87 -0.17
CA GLY A 716 7.29 -13.89 0.43
C GLY A 716 5.93 -13.86 -0.24
N ILE A 717 4.87 -14.18 0.50
CA ILE A 717 3.49 -14.21 -0.02
C ILE A 717 2.63 -13.24 0.79
N PHE A 718 2.40 -12.04 0.24
CA PHE A 718 1.73 -10.95 0.96
C PHE A 718 0.36 -10.62 0.37
N SER A 719 -0.70 -10.85 1.15
CA SER A 719 -2.09 -10.70 0.75
C SER A 719 -2.69 -9.35 1.14
N GLY A 720 -1.92 -8.40 1.70
CA GLY A 720 -2.43 -7.09 2.13
C GLY A 720 -3.42 -7.16 3.30
N VAL A 721 -3.26 -8.18 4.15
CA VAL A 721 -4.17 -8.48 5.26
C VAL A 721 -3.79 -7.67 6.50
N SER A 722 -2.51 -7.69 6.86
CA SER A 722 -2.07 -7.19 8.18
C SER A 722 -0.89 -6.21 8.12
N GLN A 723 -0.08 -6.20 7.06
CA GLN A 723 1.21 -5.50 7.05
C GLN A 723 1.38 -4.45 5.95
N SER A 724 2.19 -3.43 6.23
CA SER A 724 2.71 -2.47 5.26
C SER A 724 3.90 -3.04 4.48
N ALA A 725 4.28 -2.40 3.37
CA ALA A 725 5.41 -2.83 2.55
C ALA A 725 6.74 -2.88 3.34
N THR A 726 6.98 -1.90 4.22
CA THR A 726 8.16 -1.88 5.11
C THR A 726 8.22 -3.09 6.04
N GLU A 727 7.09 -3.52 6.61
CA GLU A 727 7.01 -4.71 7.46
C GLU A 727 7.18 -6.02 6.67
N CYS A 728 6.74 -6.05 5.40
CA CYS A 728 6.98 -7.16 4.49
C CYS A 728 8.48 -7.31 4.16
N ILE A 729 9.18 -6.20 3.88
CA ILE A 729 10.63 -6.19 3.65
C ILE A 729 11.38 -6.70 4.87
N GLN A 730 11.03 -6.23 6.06
CA GLN A 730 11.71 -6.68 7.27
C GLN A 730 11.63 -8.20 7.47
N GLN A 731 10.49 -8.82 7.14
CA GLN A 731 10.34 -10.28 7.18
C GLN A 731 11.22 -10.99 6.15
N LEU A 732 11.24 -10.51 4.90
CA LEU A 732 12.09 -11.06 3.84
C LEU A 732 13.58 -11.05 4.22
N HIS A 733 14.00 -10.00 4.94
CA HIS A 733 15.38 -9.79 5.34
C HIS A 733 15.79 -10.44 6.66
N ARG A 734 14.97 -11.32 7.25
CA ARG A 734 15.34 -12.09 8.45
C ARG A 734 16.43 -13.12 8.15
N VAL A 735 16.40 -13.73 6.97
CA VAL A 735 17.53 -14.51 6.44
C VAL A 735 18.56 -13.54 5.90
N ARG A 736 19.76 -13.45 6.50
CA ARG A 736 20.80 -12.49 6.09
C ARG A 736 21.67 -12.98 4.94
N GLY A 737 21.73 -14.29 4.68
CA GLY A 737 22.47 -14.88 3.56
C GLY A 737 22.05 -14.35 2.19
N GLN A 738 22.96 -14.31 1.22
CA GLN A 738 22.71 -13.86 -0.16
C GLN A 738 21.93 -14.93 -0.95
N VAL A 739 20.63 -15.03 -0.66
CA VAL A 739 19.75 -16.04 -1.25
C VAL A 739 18.67 -15.39 -2.11
N PRO A 740 18.22 -16.02 -3.20
CA PRO A 740 17.14 -15.50 -4.01
C PRO A 740 15.84 -15.30 -3.23
N LEU A 741 15.14 -14.20 -3.54
CA LEU A 741 13.83 -13.87 -3.01
C LEU A 741 12.76 -14.14 -4.06
N HIS A 742 11.73 -14.91 -3.73
CA HIS A 742 10.55 -15.12 -4.55
C HIS A 742 9.38 -14.37 -3.92
N ILE A 743 8.82 -13.36 -4.59
CA ILE A 743 7.86 -12.44 -3.97
C ILE A 743 6.58 -12.36 -4.79
N TRP A 744 5.45 -12.63 -4.14
CA TRP A 744 4.13 -12.34 -4.64
C TRP A 744 3.40 -11.39 -3.69
N THR A 745 2.69 -10.42 -4.26
CA THR A 745 1.82 -9.49 -3.53
C THR A 745 0.46 -9.42 -4.19
N THR A 746 -0.63 -9.33 -3.42
CA THR A 746 -1.97 -9.14 -4.00
C THR A 746 -2.04 -7.88 -4.88
N PRO A 747 -2.74 -7.88 -6.04
CA PRO A 747 -2.91 -6.67 -6.82
C PRO A 747 -3.78 -5.64 -6.12
N HIS A 748 -4.72 -6.09 -5.27
CA HIS A 748 -5.72 -5.25 -4.62
C HIS A 748 -5.90 -5.66 -3.16
N PRO A 749 -6.17 -4.71 -2.24
CA PRO A 749 -6.40 -5.02 -0.84
C PRO A 749 -7.68 -5.87 -0.69
N PRO A 750 -7.64 -6.98 0.08
CA PRO A 750 -8.75 -7.92 0.20
C PRO A 750 -9.98 -7.32 0.90
N PHE A 751 -9.80 -6.28 1.71
CA PHE A 751 -10.86 -5.62 2.49
C PHE A 751 -11.26 -4.25 1.91
N GLY A 752 -10.92 -3.98 0.66
CA GLY A 752 -11.15 -2.68 0.01
C GLY A 752 -10.22 -1.58 0.54
N ARG A 753 -10.41 -0.37 0.01
CA ARG A 753 -9.53 0.77 0.32
C ARG A 753 -9.91 1.47 1.63
N LYS A 754 -8.89 1.68 2.47
CA LYS A 754 -8.93 2.47 3.71
C LYS A 754 -8.70 3.97 3.44
N GLU A 755 -9.11 4.83 4.34
CA GLU A 755 -8.92 6.30 4.25
C GLU A 755 -7.43 6.65 4.39
N THR A 756 -6.90 7.50 3.52
CA THR A 756 -5.47 7.87 3.49
C THR A 756 -5.24 9.35 3.79
N ASN A 757 -6.30 10.17 3.89
CA ASN A 757 -6.17 11.58 4.21
C ASN A 757 -6.14 11.81 5.73
N GLU A 758 -5.00 12.24 6.26
CA GLU A 758 -4.77 12.54 7.69
C GLU A 758 -5.84 13.47 8.29
N ALA A 759 -6.09 14.61 7.66
CA ALA A 759 -7.06 15.60 8.17
C ALA A 759 -8.48 15.04 8.21
N THR A 760 -8.82 14.18 7.26
CA THR A 760 -10.12 13.48 7.22
C THR A 760 -10.21 12.45 8.35
N ILE A 761 -9.13 11.71 8.63
CA ILE A 761 -9.06 10.78 9.77
C ILE A 761 -9.20 11.55 11.09
N LYS A 762 -8.42 12.63 11.30
CA LYS A 762 -8.47 13.46 12.52
C LYS A 762 -9.87 14.06 12.73
N ARG A 763 -10.41 14.73 11.71
CA ARG A 763 -11.76 15.33 11.75
C ARG A 763 -12.83 14.28 12.06
N ARG A 764 -12.71 13.07 11.53
CA ARG A 764 -13.64 11.97 11.80
C ARG A 764 -13.58 11.54 13.26
N ILE A 765 -12.39 11.32 13.82
CA ILE A 765 -12.22 10.92 15.22
C ILE A 765 -12.86 11.97 16.15
N LEU A 766 -12.45 13.24 16.00
CA LEU A 766 -12.96 14.34 16.83
C LEU A 766 -14.48 14.53 16.71
N ARG A 767 -15.03 14.44 15.49
CA ARG A 767 -16.48 14.57 15.26
C ARG A 767 -17.28 13.44 15.91
N LEU A 768 -16.81 12.20 15.82
CA LEU A 768 -17.50 11.07 16.45
C LEU A 768 -17.47 11.20 17.97
N ASN A 769 -16.35 11.63 18.53
CA ASN A 769 -16.19 11.82 19.97
C ASN A 769 -17.13 12.91 20.52
N SER A 770 -17.24 14.03 19.80
CA SER A 770 -18.18 15.12 20.11
C SER A 770 -19.64 14.64 20.03
N LEU A 771 -20.00 13.93 18.96
CA LEU A 771 -21.36 13.39 18.79
C LEU A 771 -21.73 12.42 19.92
N THR A 772 -20.82 11.51 20.28
CA THR A 772 -21.07 10.57 21.39
C THR A 772 -21.21 11.30 22.73
N ALA A 773 -20.39 12.32 23.01
CA ALA A 773 -20.47 13.10 24.26
C ALA A 773 -21.82 13.81 24.41
N PHE A 774 -22.31 14.42 23.32
CA PHE A 774 -23.64 15.00 23.24
C PHE A 774 -24.75 13.95 23.48
N LEU A 775 -24.63 12.77 22.89
CA LEU A 775 -25.65 11.72 22.98
C LEU A 775 -25.74 11.07 24.37
N ILE A 776 -24.67 11.09 25.17
CA ILE A 776 -24.67 10.59 26.55
C ILE A 776 -24.87 11.70 27.60
N ARG A 777 -25.32 12.90 27.18
CA ARG A 777 -25.64 14.05 28.03
C ARG A 777 -24.49 14.51 28.95
N ILE A 778 -23.26 14.44 28.47
CA ILE A 778 -22.13 15.09 29.17
C ILE A 778 -22.18 16.59 28.83
N ASP A 779 -22.20 17.42 29.86
CA ASP A 779 -22.20 18.88 29.76
C ASP A 779 -20.94 19.39 29.00
N PRO A 780 -21.10 20.13 27.88
CA PRO A 780 -20.00 20.68 27.10
C PRO A 780 -19.13 21.70 27.85
N GLU A 781 -19.66 22.40 28.86
CA GLU A 781 -18.96 23.49 29.56
C GLU A 781 -18.10 22.98 30.74
N THR A 782 -18.51 21.91 31.40
CA THR A 782 -17.80 21.35 32.58
C THR A 782 -16.95 20.10 32.29
N GLY A 783 -16.96 19.56 31.05
CA GLY A 783 -16.36 18.27 30.67
C GLY A 783 -14.83 18.14 30.74
N GLU A 784 -14.22 18.40 31.90
CA GLU A 784 -12.77 18.35 32.11
C GLU A 784 -12.15 17.01 31.70
N ARG A 785 -11.11 17.13 30.86
CA ARG A 785 -10.16 16.10 30.48
C ARG A 785 -8.78 16.73 30.57
N GLY A 786 -7.80 15.96 31.05
CA GLY A 786 -6.39 16.34 30.93
C GLY A 786 -6.05 16.61 29.46
N ALA A 787 -5.14 17.55 29.22
CA ALA A 787 -4.73 17.96 27.88
C ALA A 787 -4.33 16.73 27.06
N GLU A 788 -5.21 16.27 26.16
CA GLU A 788 -4.83 15.29 25.15
C GLU A 788 -3.66 15.91 24.40
N LYS A 789 -2.56 15.18 24.33
CA LYS A 789 -1.36 15.62 23.64
C LYS A 789 -1.68 15.71 22.16
N ASP A 790 -1.98 16.92 21.67
CA ASP A 790 -2.34 17.17 20.26
C ASP A 790 -1.33 16.53 19.28
N TRP A 791 -0.05 16.56 19.64
CA TRP A 791 1.03 15.93 18.86
C TRP A 791 0.91 14.40 18.77
N ALA A 792 0.38 13.72 19.79
CA ALA A 792 0.18 12.28 19.79
C ALA A 792 -1.01 11.88 18.89
N LEU A 793 -2.09 12.67 18.93
CA LEU A 793 -3.25 12.50 18.03
C LEU A 793 -2.86 12.75 16.57
N ASP A 794 -2.04 13.77 16.31
CA ASP A 794 -1.51 14.06 14.98
C ASP A 794 -0.61 12.93 14.48
N ALA A 795 0.34 12.47 15.30
CA ALA A 795 1.17 11.32 14.96
C ALA A 795 0.33 10.06 14.70
N TYR A 796 -0.73 9.80 15.49
CA TYR A 796 -1.66 8.69 15.27
C TYR A 796 -2.32 8.79 13.89
N CYS A 797 -2.81 9.98 13.54
CA CYS A 797 -3.52 10.21 12.28
C CYS A 797 -2.59 10.10 11.07
N LYS A 798 -1.37 10.66 11.16
CA LYS A 798 -0.31 10.57 10.15
C LYS A 798 0.14 9.13 9.91
N THR A 799 0.47 8.42 10.98
CA THR A 799 0.91 7.01 10.89
C THR A 799 -0.21 6.10 10.37
N LYS A 800 -1.48 6.33 10.76
CA LYS A 800 -2.64 5.59 10.24
C LYS A 800 -2.89 5.86 8.76
N ALA A 801 -2.84 7.11 8.34
CA ALA A 801 -2.98 7.52 6.94
C ALA A 801 -1.94 6.82 6.06
N ARG A 802 -0.67 6.87 6.48
CA ARG A 802 0.45 6.24 5.77
C ARG A 802 0.33 4.72 5.71
N ARG A 803 0.06 4.06 6.84
CA ARG A 803 -0.14 2.61 6.88
C ARG A 803 -1.29 2.20 5.95
N ASN A 804 -2.39 2.96 5.94
CA ASN A 804 -3.51 2.72 5.03
C ASN A 804 -3.12 2.88 3.56
N ASP A 805 -2.30 3.87 3.21
CA ASP A 805 -1.84 4.07 1.83
C ASP A 805 -0.95 2.92 1.36
N SER A 806 0.02 2.50 2.19
CA SER A 806 0.86 1.33 1.95
C SER A 806 0.02 0.06 1.76
N MET A 807 -0.93 -0.23 2.66
CA MET A 807 -1.80 -1.40 2.53
C MET A 807 -2.73 -1.32 1.31
N ASN A 808 -3.20 -0.14 0.94
CA ASN A 808 -4.07 0.07 -0.22
C ASN A 808 -3.35 -0.17 -1.55
N ASN A 809 -2.03 0.05 -1.59
CA ASN A 809 -1.17 -0.04 -2.77
C ASN A 809 0.02 -0.99 -2.52
N LEU A 810 -0.17 -2.06 -1.74
CA LEU A 810 0.94 -2.87 -1.20
C LEU A 810 1.89 -3.43 -2.28
N ARG A 811 1.33 -3.84 -3.43
CA ARG A 811 2.11 -4.36 -4.56
C ARG A 811 3.06 -3.31 -5.13
N GLU A 812 2.53 -2.12 -5.41
CA GLU A 812 3.31 -1.00 -5.93
C GLU A 812 4.31 -0.48 -4.90
N ASP A 813 3.89 -0.29 -3.65
CA ASP A 813 4.75 0.22 -2.56
C ASP A 813 5.92 -0.75 -2.29
N LEU A 814 5.67 -2.06 -2.18
CA LEU A 814 6.74 -3.05 -2.01
C LEU A 814 7.68 -3.10 -3.23
N TYR A 815 7.15 -3.00 -4.45
CA TYR A 815 7.95 -2.92 -5.66
C TYR A 815 8.87 -1.69 -5.64
N GLU A 816 8.33 -0.52 -5.28
CA GLU A 816 9.09 0.73 -5.20
C GLU A 816 10.18 0.66 -4.11
N LEU A 817 9.88 0.16 -2.92
CA LEU A 817 10.89 -0.01 -1.88
C LEU A 817 12.02 -0.96 -2.35
N LEU A 818 11.69 -2.12 -2.91
CA LEU A 818 12.71 -3.07 -3.38
C LEU A 818 13.55 -2.51 -4.54
N PHE A 819 12.90 -2.02 -5.59
CA PHE A 819 13.57 -1.57 -6.82
C PHE A 819 14.19 -0.19 -6.66
N CYS A 820 13.43 0.78 -6.16
CA CYS A 820 13.85 2.17 -6.15
C CYS A 820 14.75 2.52 -4.98
N GLU A 821 14.54 1.89 -3.83
CA GLU A 821 15.19 2.29 -2.59
C GLU A 821 16.32 1.36 -2.16
N MET A 822 16.10 0.05 -2.27
CA MET A 822 17.11 -0.96 -1.95
C MET A 822 18.00 -1.32 -3.14
N GLY A 823 17.61 -0.90 -4.36
CA GLY A 823 18.38 -1.13 -5.58
C GLY A 823 18.29 -2.56 -6.11
N TYR A 824 17.30 -3.37 -5.69
CA TYR A 824 17.14 -4.74 -6.18
C TYR A 824 16.75 -4.77 -7.66
N ASN A 825 17.30 -5.76 -8.36
CA ASN A 825 16.84 -6.11 -9.69
C ASN A 825 15.64 -7.07 -9.58
N LEU A 826 14.45 -6.57 -9.92
CA LEU A 826 13.22 -7.39 -9.92
C LEU A 826 13.09 -8.16 -11.25
N ILE A 827 13.17 -9.49 -11.17
CA ILE A 827 13.05 -10.46 -12.26
C ILE A 827 11.59 -10.93 -12.34
N PRO A 828 10.76 -10.37 -13.21
CA PRO A 828 9.37 -10.77 -13.34
C PRO A 828 9.25 -12.24 -13.73
N GLN A 829 8.31 -12.92 -13.09
CA GLN A 829 7.86 -14.28 -13.40
C GLN A 829 6.52 -14.20 -14.15
N GLY A 830 5.97 -15.36 -14.55
CA GLY A 830 4.74 -15.44 -15.33
C GLY A 830 3.54 -14.75 -14.65
N SER A 831 2.43 -14.68 -15.38
CA SER A 831 1.14 -14.22 -14.86
C SER A 831 0.09 -15.33 -14.83
N ASP A 832 0.54 -16.58 -14.99
CA ASP A 832 -0.34 -17.72 -15.19
C ASP A 832 -0.89 -18.20 -13.85
N GLN A 833 -2.19 -18.49 -13.81
CA GLN A 833 -2.80 -19.11 -12.63
C GLN A 833 -2.60 -20.62 -12.70
N ASP A 834 -2.20 -21.22 -11.58
CA ASP A 834 -2.23 -22.66 -11.42
C ASP A 834 -3.60 -23.06 -10.83
N SER A 835 -4.53 -23.43 -11.73
CA SER A 835 -5.90 -23.76 -11.35
C SER A 835 -6.00 -25.00 -10.46
N VAL A 836 -5.08 -25.97 -10.63
CA VAL A 836 -5.02 -27.20 -9.83
C VAL A 836 -4.58 -26.85 -8.41
N MET A 837 -3.50 -26.07 -8.28
CA MET A 837 -3.02 -25.59 -6.98
C MET A 837 -4.07 -24.73 -6.28
N GLY A 838 -4.74 -23.86 -7.03
CA GLY A 838 -5.83 -23.03 -6.52
C GLY A 838 -7.01 -23.84 -5.95
N GLN A 839 -7.34 -25.00 -6.55
CA GLN A 839 -8.36 -25.91 -6.02
C GLN A 839 -7.89 -26.66 -4.77
N LYS A 840 -6.65 -27.18 -4.77
CA LYS A 840 -6.05 -27.88 -3.61
C LYS A 840 -6.05 -26.97 -2.37
N LEU A 841 -5.64 -25.71 -2.52
CA LEU A 841 -5.64 -24.72 -1.43
C LEU A 841 -7.04 -24.45 -0.85
N LYS A 842 -8.10 -24.49 -1.68
CA LYS A 842 -9.49 -24.32 -1.23
C LYS A 842 -9.96 -25.53 -0.41
N GLN A 843 -9.61 -26.74 -0.85
CA GLN A 843 -9.92 -27.98 -0.14
C GLN A 843 -9.20 -28.04 1.22
N THR A 844 -7.90 -27.72 1.26
CA THR A 844 -7.14 -27.65 2.52
C THR A 844 -7.75 -26.63 3.50
N ALA A 845 -8.15 -25.45 3.00
CA ALA A 845 -8.79 -24.43 3.82
C ALA A 845 -10.14 -24.88 4.40
N GLN A 846 -10.87 -25.74 3.69
CA GLN A 846 -12.13 -26.30 4.18
C GLN A 846 -11.86 -27.35 5.26
N ALA A 847 -10.90 -28.25 5.05
CA ALA A 847 -10.53 -29.26 6.03
C ALA A 847 -10.02 -28.67 7.36
N ILE A 848 -9.21 -27.60 7.34
CA ILE A 848 -8.74 -26.91 8.57
C ILE A 848 -9.93 -26.37 9.38
N LYS A 849 -10.94 -25.83 8.70
CA LYS A 849 -12.12 -25.28 9.39
C LYS A 849 -12.97 -26.37 10.03
N GLU A 850 -13.08 -27.53 9.39
CA GLU A 850 -13.83 -28.68 9.90
C GLU A 850 -13.13 -29.26 11.13
N GLU A 851 -11.81 -29.47 11.09
CA GLU A 851 -11.02 -29.92 12.25
C GLU A 851 -11.11 -28.95 13.43
N TYR A 852 -11.02 -27.64 13.18
CA TYR A 852 -11.17 -26.63 14.21
C TYR A 852 -12.56 -26.65 14.87
N GLN A 853 -13.62 -26.86 14.07
CA GLN A 853 -14.98 -26.99 14.59
C GLN A 853 -15.11 -28.25 15.46
N ASP A 854 -14.60 -29.37 14.99
CA ASP A 854 -14.64 -30.64 15.71
C ASP A 854 -13.83 -30.59 17.01
N ALA A 855 -12.66 -29.94 17.00
CA ALA A 855 -11.82 -29.76 18.19
C ALA A 855 -12.53 -28.96 19.29
N ILE A 856 -13.21 -27.85 18.94
CA ILE A 856 -13.98 -27.06 19.91
C ILE A 856 -15.15 -27.87 20.47
N VAL A 857 -15.88 -28.61 19.62
CA VAL A 857 -17.01 -29.41 20.09
C VAL A 857 -16.55 -30.51 21.06
N LYS A 858 -15.40 -31.14 20.78
CA LYS A 858 -14.82 -32.22 21.59
C LYS A 858 -14.07 -31.75 22.84
N ALA A 859 -13.66 -30.48 22.91
CA ALA A 859 -12.92 -29.93 24.04
C ALA A 859 -13.67 -30.05 25.38
N ASP A 860 -12.97 -30.08 26.49
CA ASP A 860 -13.58 -30.17 27.82
C ASP A 860 -14.34 -28.89 28.19
N ASN A 861 -15.35 -29.04 29.04
CA ASN A 861 -16.05 -27.90 29.63
C ASN A 861 -15.24 -27.39 30.83
N ILE A 862 -14.97 -26.10 30.86
CA ILE A 862 -14.25 -25.44 31.96
C ILE A 862 -15.19 -24.54 32.76
N THR A 863 -14.81 -24.24 34.00
CA THR A 863 -15.50 -23.31 34.87
C THR A 863 -15.20 -21.85 34.51
N HIS A 864 -16.03 -20.93 34.99
CA HIS A 864 -15.78 -19.48 34.82
C HIS A 864 -14.44 -19.04 35.43
N GLN A 865 -14.06 -19.61 36.57
CA GLN A 865 -12.80 -19.29 37.23
C GLN A 865 -11.58 -19.81 36.44
N GLU A 866 -11.65 -21.00 35.87
CA GLU A 866 -10.60 -21.52 34.98
C GLU A 866 -10.48 -20.69 33.71
N TYR A 867 -11.61 -20.29 33.12
CA TYR A 867 -11.62 -19.38 31.97
C TYR A 867 -10.94 -18.05 32.31
N GLN A 868 -11.24 -17.44 33.45
CA GLN A 868 -10.60 -16.20 33.91
C GLN A 868 -9.09 -16.38 34.13
N ASN A 869 -8.68 -17.45 34.81
CA ASN A 869 -7.27 -17.77 35.04
C ASN A 869 -6.50 -18.01 33.74
N ARG A 870 -7.17 -18.47 32.68
CA ARG A 870 -6.57 -18.68 31.36
C ARG A 870 -6.49 -17.39 30.54
N GLN A 871 -7.47 -16.51 30.66
CA GLN A 871 -7.46 -15.20 29.98
C GLN A 871 -6.32 -14.28 30.47
N SER A 872 -5.80 -14.50 31.67
CA SER A 872 -4.66 -13.75 32.21
C SER A 872 -3.28 -14.30 31.82
N LYS A 873 -3.20 -15.48 31.19
CA LYS A 873 -1.94 -16.09 30.75
C LYS A 873 -1.42 -15.43 29.48
N GLU A 874 -0.09 -15.33 29.36
CA GLU A 874 0.56 -14.85 28.13
C GLU A 874 0.42 -15.83 26.95
N TYR A 875 0.29 -17.13 27.25
CA TYR A 875 0.12 -18.19 26.27
C TYR A 875 -0.89 -19.24 26.74
N LEU A 876 -1.72 -19.70 25.80
CA LEU A 876 -2.61 -20.85 25.96
C LEU A 876 -2.24 -21.90 24.93
N ASN A 877 -2.07 -23.14 25.37
CA ASN A 877 -1.87 -24.25 24.45
C ASN A 877 -3.16 -24.51 23.61
N PRO A 878 -3.09 -25.24 22.49
CA PRO A 878 -4.24 -25.42 21.60
C PRO A 878 -5.49 -26.00 22.29
N GLU A 879 -5.32 -27.00 23.16
CA GLU A 879 -6.40 -27.62 23.93
C GLU A 879 -7.10 -26.59 24.83
N GLN A 880 -6.32 -25.81 25.58
CA GLN A 880 -6.84 -24.74 26.42
C GLN A 880 -7.54 -23.64 25.62
N GLN A 881 -7.06 -23.33 24.41
CA GLN A 881 -7.74 -22.39 23.51
C GLN A 881 -9.10 -22.92 23.08
N PHE A 882 -9.20 -24.20 22.72
CA PHE A 882 -10.48 -24.82 22.33
C PHE A 882 -11.45 -24.89 23.50
N GLU A 883 -10.99 -25.23 24.70
CA GLU A 883 -11.80 -25.22 25.93
C GLU A 883 -12.31 -23.80 26.27
N CYS A 884 -11.45 -22.78 26.14
CA CYS A 884 -11.85 -21.39 26.33
C CYS A 884 -12.87 -20.92 25.28
N GLU A 885 -12.70 -21.29 24.00
CA GLU A 885 -13.67 -20.97 22.95
C GLU A 885 -14.99 -21.72 23.16
N LYS A 886 -14.95 -23.00 23.57
CA LYS A 886 -16.15 -23.76 23.92
C LYS A 886 -16.91 -23.10 25.07
N PHE A 887 -16.20 -22.73 26.14
CA PHE A 887 -16.78 -21.99 27.26
C PHE A 887 -17.40 -20.66 26.82
N ARG A 888 -16.67 -19.87 26.02
CA ARG A 888 -17.15 -18.58 25.51
C ARG A 888 -18.44 -18.76 24.69
N ILE A 889 -18.47 -19.71 23.76
CA ILE A 889 -19.65 -19.98 22.93
C ILE A 889 -20.82 -20.46 23.82
N HIS A 890 -20.58 -21.37 24.75
CA HIS A 890 -21.63 -21.81 25.65
C HIS A 890 -22.21 -20.66 26.48
N ARG A 891 -21.34 -19.83 27.08
CA ARG A 891 -21.70 -18.65 27.86
C ARG A 891 -22.50 -17.63 27.04
N ASP A 892 -22.00 -17.30 25.84
CA ASP A 892 -22.57 -16.23 25.00
C ASP A 892 -23.94 -16.59 24.42
N TYR A 893 -24.18 -17.88 24.16
CA TYR A 893 -25.38 -18.35 23.46
C TYR A 893 -26.36 -19.11 24.37
N GLY A 894 -25.94 -19.63 25.52
CA GLY A 894 -26.81 -20.40 26.43
C GLY A 894 -27.22 -21.78 25.90
N MET A 895 -26.56 -22.26 24.85
CA MET A 895 -26.92 -23.47 24.12
C MET A 895 -25.77 -24.48 24.10
N PRO A 896 -26.05 -25.77 23.83
CA PRO A 896 -25.00 -26.75 23.57
C PRO A 896 -24.12 -26.33 22.40
N VAL A 897 -22.79 -26.47 22.56
CA VAL A 897 -21.82 -26.11 21.53
C VAL A 897 -21.80 -27.18 20.44
N THR A 898 -22.39 -26.88 19.29
CA THR A 898 -22.40 -27.75 18.11
C THR A 898 -21.49 -27.22 17.00
N ALA A 899 -21.07 -28.09 16.08
CA ALA A 899 -20.23 -27.67 14.93
C ALA A 899 -20.91 -26.58 14.09
N GLU A 900 -22.23 -26.63 13.94
CA GLU A 900 -23.00 -25.60 13.26
C GLU A 900 -22.92 -24.27 14.02
N LEU A 901 -23.11 -24.25 15.34
CA LEU A 901 -23.01 -23.02 16.13
C LEU A 901 -21.60 -22.40 16.07
N VAL A 902 -20.55 -23.22 16.17
CA VAL A 902 -19.15 -22.75 16.04
C VAL A 902 -18.91 -22.09 14.67
N LYS A 903 -19.43 -22.70 13.60
CA LYS A 903 -19.35 -22.14 12.24
C LYS A 903 -20.11 -20.83 12.09
N LEU A 904 -21.26 -20.70 12.76
CA LEU A 904 -22.09 -19.49 12.73
C LEU A 904 -21.50 -18.34 13.56
N ASP A 905 -20.89 -18.65 14.71
CA ASP A 905 -20.31 -17.69 15.65
C ASP A 905 -19.14 -16.89 15.04
N GLN A 906 -18.29 -17.55 14.25
CA GLN A 906 -17.12 -16.95 13.57
C GLN A 906 -16.15 -16.22 14.50
N GLY A 907 -15.90 -16.75 15.70
CA GLY A 907 -14.98 -16.15 16.68
C GLY A 907 -15.59 -14.94 17.39
N GLY A 908 -16.87 -15.04 17.75
CA GLY A 908 -17.64 -14.00 18.44
C GLY A 908 -18.14 -12.88 17.53
N GLN A 909 -18.17 -13.07 16.22
CA GLN A 909 -18.73 -12.08 15.31
C GLN A 909 -20.26 -12.04 15.39
N LEU A 910 -20.92 -13.20 15.39
CA LEU A 910 -22.37 -13.27 15.44
C LEU A 910 -22.92 -12.69 16.75
N ILE A 911 -22.32 -12.99 17.91
CA ILE A 911 -22.77 -12.41 19.18
C ILE A 911 -22.70 -10.88 19.18
N ARG A 912 -21.65 -10.27 18.61
CA ARG A 912 -21.57 -8.79 18.47
C ARG A 912 -22.67 -8.23 17.57
N GLN A 913 -23.05 -8.98 16.54
CA GLN A 913 -24.17 -8.60 15.68
C GLN A 913 -25.51 -8.72 16.42
N LEU A 914 -25.70 -9.75 17.24
CA LEU A 914 -26.89 -9.91 18.07
C LEU A 914 -26.99 -8.85 19.17
N ILE A 915 -25.86 -8.40 19.75
CA ILE A 915 -25.83 -7.23 20.64
C ILE A 915 -26.28 -5.96 19.89
N THR A 916 -25.90 -5.83 18.62
CA THR A 916 -26.37 -4.72 17.77
C THR A 916 -27.88 -4.83 17.54
N LEU A 917 -28.42 -6.03 17.33
CA LEU A 917 -29.87 -6.26 17.25
C LEU A 917 -30.57 -5.85 18.54
N GLU A 918 -30.07 -6.31 19.69
CA GLU A 918 -30.54 -5.97 21.03
C GLU A 918 -30.62 -4.45 21.23
N SER A 919 -29.57 -3.73 20.84
CA SER A 919 -29.55 -2.26 20.91
C SER A 919 -30.60 -1.57 20.04
N MET A 920 -31.04 -2.21 18.94
CA MET A 920 -32.04 -1.64 18.03
C MET A 920 -33.48 -1.85 18.50
N ILE A 921 -33.72 -2.93 19.26
CA ILE A 921 -35.04 -3.25 19.82
C ILE A 921 -35.24 -2.67 21.21
N ALA A 922 -34.16 -2.31 21.92
CA ALA A 922 -34.23 -1.67 23.23
C ALA A 922 -34.88 -0.27 23.16
N PRO A 923 -35.71 0.09 24.16
CA PRO A 923 -36.39 1.38 24.18
C PRO A 923 -35.42 2.55 24.40
N SER A 924 -35.71 3.68 23.75
CA SER A 924 -34.98 4.95 23.89
C SER A 924 -35.22 5.57 25.26
N GLU A 925 -34.19 6.14 25.91
CA GLU A 925 -34.29 6.80 27.23
C GLU A 925 -34.91 8.22 27.19
N GLY A 926 -35.75 8.49 26.18
CA GLY A 926 -36.30 9.82 25.89
C GLY A 926 -35.63 10.52 24.72
N THR A 927 -35.64 11.85 24.73
CA THR A 927 -35.14 12.71 23.64
C THR A 927 -33.99 13.61 24.10
N ILE A 928 -33.16 14.02 23.14
CA ILE A 928 -32.04 14.95 23.31
C ILE A 928 -32.20 16.05 22.27
N ILE A 929 -32.26 17.30 22.72
CA ILE A 929 -32.41 18.45 21.83
C ILE A 929 -31.03 19.04 21.59
N HIS A 930 -30.67 19.24 20.33
CA HIS A 930 -29.40 19.86 20.00
C HIS A 930 -29.46 21.37 20.28
N PRO A 931 -28.56 21.90 21.14
CA PRO A 931 -28.69 23.25 21.68
C PRO A 931 -28.64 24.34 20.60
N GLN A 932 -27.86 24.12 19.53
CA GLN A 932 -27.69 25.13 18.46
C GLN A 932 -28.69 25.03 17.31
N THR A 933 -29.30 23.87 17.09
CA THR A 933 -30.14 23.63 15.90
C THR A 933 -31.60 23.40 16.26
N GLY A 934 -31.91 23.18 17.55
CA GLY A 934 -33.24 22.83 18.02
C GLY A 934 -33.73 21.45 17.56
N VAL A 935 -32.91 20.69 16.83
CA VAL A 935 -33.30 19.38 16.30
C VAL A 935 -33.34 18.37 17.45
N SER A 936 -34.47 17.67 17.58
CA SER A 936 -34.66 16.60 18.54
C SER A 936 -34.17 15.26 17.99
N TYR A 937 -33.41 14.54 18.80
CA TYR A 937 -32.89 13.20 18.53
C TYR A 937 -33.36 12.22 19.61
N PRO A 938 -33.56 10.94 19.30
CA PRO A 938 -33.80 9.93 20.32
C PRO A 938 -32.52 9.70 21.14
N ALA A 939 -32.65 9.55 22.45
CA ALA A 939 -31.56 9.21 23.36
C ALA A 939 -31.15 7.73 23.19
N PRO A 940 -29.85 7.40 23.20
CA PRO A 940 -29.43 6.01 23.13
C PRO A 940 -30.00 5.19 24.29
N PRO A 941 -30.34 3.90 24.10
CA PRO A 941 -30.80 3.03 25.18
C PRO A 941 -29.66 2.76 26.18
N LYS A 942 -30.00 2.37 27.41
CA LYS A 942 -29.03 2.06 28.49
C LYS A 942 -27.87 1.18 28.03
N ILE A 943 -28.16 0.09 27.32
CA ILE A 943 -27.16 -0.87 26.82
C ILE A 943 -26.09 -0.22 25.91
N VAL A 944 -26.45 0.87 25.21
CA VAL A 944 -25.51 1.62 24.36
C VAL A 944 -24.82 2.72 25.17
N ALA A 945 -25.57 3.46 25.98
CA ALA A 945 -25.05 4.57 26.78
C ALA A 945 -24.03 4.10 27.83
N VAL A 946 -24.35 3.05 28.59
CA VAL A 946 -23.46 2.46 29.61
C VAL A 946 -22.17 1.96 28.97
N ARG A 947 -22.24 1.36 27.78
CA ARG A 947 -21.07 0.89 27.07
C ARG A 947 -20.13 2.02 26.65
N ASP A 948 -20.67 3.11 26.11
CA ASP A 948 -19.87 4.29 25.78
C ASP A 948 -19.30 4.97 27.05
N LEU A 949 -20.05 4.99 28.17
CA LEU A 949 -19.60 5.52 29.45
C LEU A 949 -18.45 4.69 30.04
N ASN A 950 -18.61 3.36 30.11
CA ASN A 950 -17.59 2.45 30.60
C ASN A 950 -16.32 2.54 29.75
N GLU A 951 -16.46 2.61 28.41
CA GLU A 951 -15.31 2.78 27.52
C GLU A 951 -14.57 4.10 27.79
N ARG A 952 -15.29 5.19 28.06
CA ARG A 952 -14.71 6.51 28.39
C ARG A 952 -14.09 6.59 29.77
N GLN A 953 -14.63 5.87 30.75
CA GLN A 953 -14.05 5.79 32.10
C GLN A 953 -12.76 4.97 32.10
N GLN A 954 -12.70 3.90 31.31
CA GLN A 954 -11.55 3.00 31.25
C GLN A 954 -10.45 3.47 30.30
N LEU A 955 -10.76 4.27 29.28
CA LEU A 955 -9.83 4.67 28.24
C LEU A 955 -9.75 6.19 28.14
N ALA A 956 -8.60 6.74 28.52
CA ALA A 956 -8.39 8.19 28.52
C ALA A 956 -8.21 8.79 27.11
N ILE A 957 -7.71 8.01 26.12
CA ILE A 957 -7.39 8.53 24.79
C ILE A 957 -8.54 8.35 23.80
N CYS A 958 -8.84 9.42 23.07
CA CYS A 958 -10.01 9.50 22.22
C CYS A 958 -9.93 8.63 20.94
N THR A 959 -8.72 8.22 20.56
CA THR A 959 -8.46 7.35 19.40
C THR A 959 -8.86 5.90 19.64
N ASP A 960 -9.11 5.50 20.90
CA ASP A 960 -9.48 4.15 21.26
C ASP A 960 -10.98 3.87 21.27
N TRP A 961 -11.80 4.91 21.38
CA TRP A 961 -13.23 4.80 21.57
C TRP A 961 -13.94 4.28 20.32
N GLN A 962 -14.84 3.31 20.50
CA GLN A 962 -15.64 2.74 19.43
C GLN A 962 -16.83 3.61 19.04
N ASN A 963 -17.29 4.50 19.93
CA ASN A 963 -18.40 5.43 19.71
C ASN A 963 -19.67 4.70 19.24
N HIS A 964 -20.30 3.93 20.14
CA HIS A 964 -21.46 3.09 19.84
C HIS A 964 -22.74 3.92 19.59
N SER A 965 -22.94 5.02 20.32
CA SER A 965 -24.13 5.88 20.21
C SER A 965 -24.34 6.48 18.81
N PRO A 966 -23.32 7.03 18.11
CA PRO A 966 -23.46 7.47 16.72
C PRO A 966 -23.85 6.35 15.74
N GLN A 967 -23.35 5.12 15.97
CA GLN A 967 -23.71 3.97 15.12
C GLN A 967 -25.17 3.59 15.29
N TRP A 968 -25.66 3.61 16.52
CA TRP A 968 -27.07 3.41 16.86
C TRP A 968 -27.96 4.50 16.23
N LEU A 969 -27.61 5.78 16.43
CA LEU A 969 -28.41 6.91 15.97
C LEU A 969 -28.59 6.94 14.44
N ILE A 970 -27.55 6.60 13.66
CA ILE A 970 -27.70 6.58 12.20
C ILE A 970 -28.71 5.53 11.76
N ARG A 971 -28.78 4.38 12.43
CA ARG A 971 -29.79 3.35 12.13
C ARG A 971 -31.19 3.86 12.43
N GLN A 972 -31.36 4.61 13.51
CA GLN A 972 -32.63 5.31 13.84
C GLN A 972 -33.02 6.29 12.73
N ILE A 973 -32.11 7.18 12.31
CA ILE A 973 -32.35 8.19 11.27
C ILE A 973 -32.73 7.56 9.92
N LEU A 974 -32.16 6.40 9.60
CA LEU A 974 -32.48 5.65 8.39
C LEU A 974 -33.88 5.03 8.39
N GLY A 975 -34.57 5.03 9.54
CA GLY A 975 -35.85 4.35 9.73
C GLY A 975 -35.72 2.83 9.84
N LEU A 976 -34.52 2.31 10.12
CA LEU A 976 -34.30 0.88 10.25
C LEU A 976 -35.15 0.21 11.35
N PRO A 977 -35.37 0.81 12.54
CA PRO A 977 -36.16 0.18 13.59
C PRO A 977 -37.60 -0.10 13.19
N SER A 978 -38.28 0.81 12.50
CA SER A 978 -39.67 0.60 12.07
C SER A 978 -39.77 -0.51 11.02
N ILE A 979 -38.81 -0.58 10.09
CA ILE A 979 -38.71 -1.65 9.11
C ILE A 979 -38.41 -2.98 9.79
N LEU A 980 -37.49 -2.99 10.77
CA LEU A 980 -37.14 -4.17 11.54
C LEU A 980 -38.34 -4.69 12.34
N GLN A 981 -39.11 -3.81 12.99
CA GLN A 981 -40.31 -4.18 13.74
C GLN A 981 -41.38 -4.82 12.85
N ARG A 982 -41.57 -4.30 11.63
CA ARG A 982 -42.47 -4.90 10.61
C ARG A 982 -42.00 -6.30 10.21
N LEU A 983 -40.71 -6.45 9.93
CA LEU A 983 -40.11 -7.74 9.57
C LEU A 983 -40.18 -8.75 10.72
N LEU A 984 -39.98 -8.31 11.97
CA LEU A 984 -40.15 -9.13 13.15
C LEU A 984 -41.62 -9.57 13.26
N LYS A 985 -42.61 -8.70 13.02
CA LYS A 985 -44.04 -9.12 12.97
C LYS A 985 -44.41 -10.08 11.82
N GLY A 986 -43.45 -10.56 11.04
CA GLY A 986 -43.66 -11.50 9.93
C GLY A 986 -44.11 -10.82 8.63
N GLU A 987 -44.09 -9.49 8.55
CA GLU A 987 -44.49 -8.77 7.34
C GLU A 987 -43.50 -9.02 6.19
N GLU A 988 -44.02 -9.16 4.97
CA GLU A 988 -43.21 -9.31 3.77
C GLU A 988 -43.03 -7.98 3.04
N LEU A 989 -41.77 -7.62 2.75
CA LEU A 989 -41.44 -6.38 2.06
C LEU A 989 -41.14 -6.61 0.57
N THR A 990 -41.41 -5.60 -0.26
CA THR A 990 -40.98 -5.60 -1.66
C THR A 990 -39.93 -4.51 -1.90
N ALA A 991 -39.20 -4.59 -3.02
CA ALA A 991 -38.16 -3.61 -3.33
C ALA A 991 -38.68 -2.17 -3.53
N ASN A 992 -39.99 -2.01 -3.73
CA ASN A 992 -40.66 -0.73 -3.94
C ASN A 992 -41.30 -0.19 -2.66
N ASP A 993 -41.10 -0.83 -1.50
CA ASP A 993 -41.62 -0.34 -0.23
C ASP A 993 -41.14 1.12 0.03
N PRO A 994 -42.06 2.06 0.30
CA PRO A 994 -41.71 3.48 0.46
C PRO A 994 -40.67 3.74 1.55
N ALA A 995 -40.69 3.00 2.65
CA ALA A 995 -39.74 3.16 3.74
C ALA A 995 -38.33 2.71 3.30
N LEU A 996 -38.23 1.64 2.51
CA LEU A 996 -36.96 1.16 1.96
C LEU A 996 -36.38 2.13 0.93
N VAL A 997 -37.22 2.74 0.10
CA VAL A 997 -36.78 3.76 -0.87
C VAL A 997 -36.24 4.98 -0.11
N LYS A 998 -36.96 5.47 0.90
CA LYS A 998 -36.53 6.60 1.75
C LYS A 998 -35.20 6.30 2.46
N MET A 999 -35.06 5.11 3.05
CA MET A 999 -33.81 4.65 3.67
C MET A 999 -32.64 4.71 2.68
N ARG A 1000 -32.85 4.18 1.46
CA ARG A 1000 -31.85 4.20 0.39
C ARG A 1000 -31.46 5.62 0.00
N ASP A 1001 -32.42 6.51 -0.17
CA ASP A 1001 -32.15 7.89 -0.59
C ASP A 1001 -31.41 8.69 0.49
N LEU A 1002 -31.68 8.44 1.77
CA LEU A 1002 -30.91 9.00 2.87
C LEU A 1002 -29.46 8.47 2.87
N ALA A 1003 -29.29 7.15 2.76
CA ALA A 1003 -27.96 6.52 2.75
C ALA A 1003 -27.10 6.96 1.54
N VAL A 1004 -27.71 7.13 0.36
CA VAL A 1004 -27.01 7.61 -0.84
C VAL A 1004 -26.61 9.08 -0.72
N ARG A 1005 -27.48 9.93 -0.17
CA ARG A 1005 -27.17 11.35 0.09
C ARG A 1005 -26.03 11.52 1.10
N ALA A 1006 -25.99 10.70 2.14
CA ALA A 1006 -25.01 10.76 3.21
C ALA A 1006 -23.91 9.68 3.11
N LYS A 1007 -23.58 9.19 1.90
CA LYS A 1007 -22.70 8.01 1.68
C LYS A 1007 -21.34 8.09 2.37
N ILE A 1008 -20.75 9.29 2.48
CA ILE A 1008 -19.43 9.50 3.10
C ILE A 1008 -19.54 9.30 4.61
N GLN A 1009 -20.51 9.98 5.24
CA GLN A 1009 -20.80 9.88 6.66
C GLN A 1009 -21.23 8.45 7.02
N PHE A 1010 -22.05 7.82 6.17
CA PHE A 1010 -22.51 6.46 6.34
C PHE A 1010 -21.33 5.47 6.38
N LYS A 1011 -20.42 5.50 5.39
CA LYS A 1011 -19.22 4.65 5.40
C LYS A 1011 -18.37 4.89 6.66
N SER A 1012 -18.30 6.14 7.11
CA SER A 1012 -17.50 6.54 8.27
C SER A 1012 -18.08 6.09 9.62
N ILE A 1013 -19.34 5.69 9.69
CA ILE A 1013 -19.97 5.33 10.97
C ILE A 1013 -20.44 3.87 10.95
N ILE A 1014 -21.02 3.41 9.84
CA ILE A 1014 -21.57 2.06 9.69
C ILE A 1014 -20.54 1.05 9.17
N GLY A 1015 -19.45 1.53 8.55
CA GLY A 1015 -18.31 0.69 8.18
C GLY A 1015 -18.37 0.01 6.80
N PHE A 1016 -19.36 0.31 5.95
CA PHE A 1016 -19.37 -0.16 4.55
C PHE A 1016 -19.73 0.92 3.53
N THR A 1017 -19.34 0.71 2.27
CA THR A 1017 -19.54 1.68 1.18
C THR A 1017 -20.91 1.47 0.52
N VAL A 1018 -21.72 2.53 0.47
CA VAL A 1018 -22.99 2.54 -0.28
C VAL A 1018 -22.70 2.78 -1.77
N PRO A 1019 -23.06 1.85 -2.69
CA PRO A 1019 -22.87 2.05 -4.12
C PRO A 1019 -23.71 3.21 -4.67
N LYS A 1020 -23.25 3.87 -5.75
CA LYS A 1020 -24.05 4.92 -6.42
C LYS A 1020 -25.42 4.40 -6.88
N ASN A 1021 -25.46 3.18 -7.39
CA ASN A 1021 -26.67 2.52 -7.87
C ASN A 1021 -27.23 1.54 -6.82
N CYS A 1022 -27.14 1.91 -5.54
CA CYS A 1022 -27.57 1.08 -4.43
C CYS A 1022 -29.06 0.74 -4.53
N LYS A 1023 -29.39 -0.56 -4.52
CA LYS A 1023 -30.78 -1.03 -4.51
C LYS A 1023 -31.30 -1.05 -3.06
N PRO A 1024 -32.57 -0.67 -2.79
CA PRO A 1024 -33.13 -0.66 -1.44
C PRO A 1024 -32.95 -1.99 -0.69
N MET A 1025 -33.28 -3.11 -1.35
CA MET A 1025 -33.13 -4.45 -0.76
C MET A 1025 -31.68 -4.84 -0.47
N TRP A 1026 -30.72 -4.34 -1.25
CA TRP A 1026 -29.31 -4.60 -0.98
C TRP A 1026 -28.88 -3.89 0.31
N LEU A 1027 -29.30 -2.62 0.48
CA LEU A 1027 -29.00 -1.84 1.69
C LEU A 1027 -29.63 -2.48 2.93
N LEU A 1028 -30.92 -2.85 2.84
CA LEU A 1028 -31.61 -3.55 3.92
C LEU A 1028 -30.90 -4.85 4.28
N SER A 1029 -30.59 -5.70 3.30
CA SER A 1029 -29.93 -6.99 3.56
C SER A 1029 -28.56 -6.80 4.20
N ALA A 1030 -27.80 -5.77 3.81
CA ALA A 1030 -26.51 -5.45 4.41
C ALA A 1030 -26.65 -5.00 5.88
N LEU A 1031 -27.64 -4.15 6.19
CA LEU A 1031 -27.92 -3.69 7.56
C LEU A 1031 -28.44 -4.82 8.46
N ILE A 1032 -29.35 -5.65 7.95
CA ILE A 1032 -29.91 -6.81 8.66
C ILE A 1032 -28.81 -7.84 8.96
N ALA A 1033 -27.88 -8.07 8.04
CA ALA A 1033 -26.73 -8.95 8.26
C ALA A 1033 -25.78 -8.43 9.35
N GLN A 1034 -25.67 -7.11 9.57
CA GLN A 1034 -24.91 -6.55 10.70
C GLN A 1034 -25.60 -6.77 12.06
N MET A 1035 -26.83 -7.28 12.06
CA MET A 1035 -27.63 -7.63 13.24
C MET A 1035 -27.77 -9.16 13.43
N GLY A 1036 -27.01 -9.97 12.68
CA GLY A 1036 -26.96 -11.42 12.83
C GLY A 1036 -28.14 -12.14 12.18
N LEU A 1037 -29.03 -11.39 11.54
CA LEU A 1037 -30.21 -11.86 10.85
C LEU A 1037 -29.94 -12.05 9.35
N LYS A 1038 -30.82 -12.80 8.67
CA LYS A 1038 -30.71 -13.06 7.24
C LYS A 1038 -32.06 -12.86 6.56
N MET A 1039 -32.02 -12.26 5.37
CA MET A 1039 -33.20 -12.12 4.50
C MET A 1039 -33.39 -13.37 3.63
N THR A 1040 -34.63 -13.80 3.48
CA THR A 1040 -35.07 -14.77 2.45
C THR A 1040 -36.11 -14.12 1.54
N HIS A 1041 -36.49 -14.80 0.45
CA HIS A 1041 -37.53 -14.30 -0.43
C HIS A 1041 -38.31 -15.42 -1.12
N ARG A 1042 -39.57 -15.12 -1.44
CA ARG A 1042 -40.41 -15.92 -2.34
C ARG A 1042 -40.96 -15.06 -3.47
N LYS A 1043 -41.23 -15.70 -4.61
CA LYS A 1043 -41.82 -15.04 -5.78
C LYS A 1043 -43.33 -15.29 -5.77
N LYS A 1044 -44.12 -14.22 -5.92
CA LYS A 1044 -45.58 -14.31 -6.10
C LYS A 1044 -45.97 -13.70 -7.45
N GLY A 1045 -46.94 -14.30 -8.13
CA GLY A 1045 -47.49 -13.83 -9.41
C GLY A 1045 -47.25 -14.74 -10.61
N LYS A 1046 -47.94 -14.43 -11.73
CA LYS A 1046 -47.86 -15.16 -13.00
C LYS A 1046 -46.47 -15.06 -13.65
N ARG A 1047 -46.05 -16.07 -14.42
CA ARG A 1047 -44.76 -16.11 -15.14
C ARG A 1047 -44.62 -14.84 -16.00
N LYS A 1048 -43.49 -14.11 -15.86
CA LYS A 1048 -43.20 -12.76 -16.41
C LYS A 1048 -43.75 -11.53 -15.64
N ALA A 1049 -44.60 -11.70 -14.61
CA ALA A 1049 -45.07 -10.62 -13.72
C ALA A 1049 -44.75 -10.89 -12.23
N GLN A 1050 -43.74 -11.71 -11.96
CA GLN A 1050 -43.40 -12.14 -10.61
C GLN A 1050 -42.73 -11.02 -9.79
N VAL A 1051 -43.28 -10.73 -8.61
CA VAL A 1051 -42.69 -9.82 -7.63
C VAL A 1051 -42.04 -10.65 -6.52
N ARG A 1052 -40.86 -10.20 -6.07
CA ARG A 1052 -40.14 -10.82 -4.94
C ARG A 1052 -40.62 -10.18 -3.63
N TYR A 1053 -41.12 -11.03 -2.74
CA TYR A 1053 -41.50 -10.70 -1.37
C TYR A 1053 -40.40 -11.22 -0.45
N TYR A 1054 -39.88 -10.35 0.40
CA TYR A 1054 -38.74 -10.62 1.27
C TYR A 1054 -39.18 -10.65 2.73
N SER A 1055 -38.66 -11.61 3.48
CA SER A 1055 -38.92 -11.80 4.92
C SER A 1055 -37.64 -12.26 5.63
N LEU A 1056 -37.65 -12.33 6.96
CA LEU A 1056 -36.55 -12.90 7.73
C LEU A 1056 -36.51 -14.43 7.60
N GLU A 1057 -35.31 -15.00 7.54
CA GLU A 1057 -35.11 -16.45 7.61
C GLU A 1057 -35.42 -16.95 9.02
N MET A 1058 -36.42 -17.83 9.15
CA MET A 1058 -36.96 -18.26 10.45
C MET A 1058 -35.92 -18.94 11.36
N ASN A 1059 -35.04 -19.78 10.81
CA ASN A 1059 -34.01 -20.45 11.62
C ASN A 1059 -33.03 -19.44 12.25
N ARG A 1060 -32.62 -18.42 11.48
CA ARG A 1060 -31.73 -17.35 11.99
C ARG A 1060 -32.44 -16.47 13.01
N LEU A 1061 -33.72 -16.20 12.79
CA LEU A 1061 -34.54 -15.43 13.72
C LEU A 1061 -34.75 -16.18 15.04
N GLY A 1062 -35.11 -17.46 14.99
CA GLY A 1062 -35.28 -18.30 16.18
C GLY A 1062 -34.02 -18.39 17.03
N LEU A 1063 -32.84 -18.55 16.39
CA LEU A 1063 -31.55 -18.49 17.08
C LEU A 1063 -31.34 -17.13 17.76
N ALA A 1064 -31.61 -16.02 17.06
CA ALA A 1064 -31.44 -14.68 17.60
C ALA A 1064 -32.34 -14.45 18.83
N VAL A 1065 -33.61 -14.86 18.76
CA VAL A 1065 -34.56 -14.75 19.88
C VAL A 1065 -34.07 -15.53 21.09
N SER A 1066 -33.70 -16.80 20.92
CA SER A 1066 -33.23 -17.66 22.01
C SER A 1066 -32.00 -17.08 22.72
N VAL A 1067 -31.07 -16.49 21.96
CA VAL A 1067 -29.87 -15.84 22.52
C VAL A 1067 -30.21 -14.56 23.28
N LEU A 1068 -31.15 -13.77 22.78
CA LEU A 1068 -31.59 -12.54 23.47
C LEU A 1068 -32.33 -12.84 24.77
N GLU A 1069 -33.14 -13.90 24.80
CA GLU A 1069 -33.79 -14.43 26.01
C GLU A 1069 -32.74 -14.84 27.06
N HIS A 1070 -31.80 -15.70 26.69
CA HIS A 1070 -30.70 -16.12 27.56
C HIS A 1070 -29.92 -14.94 28.14
N ARG A 1071 -29.62 -13.93 27.31
CA ARG A 1071 -28.95 -12.71 27.75
C ARG A 1071 -29.78 -11.89 28.73
N ASP A 1072 -31.09 -11.84 28.54
CA ASP A 1072 -32.02 -11.14 29.44
C ASP A 1072 -32.16 -11.84 30.79
N GLU A 1073 -32.21 -13.18 30.78
CA GLU A 1073 -32.18 -14.01 31.99
C GLU A 1073 -30.88 -13.78 32.80
N ILE A 1074 -29.72 -13.78 32.15
CA ILE A 1074 -28.46 -13.47 32.84
C ILE A 1074 -28.50 -12.07 33.46
N ARG A 1075 -29.01 -11.08 32.73
CA ARG A 1075 -29.12 -9.68 33.22
C ARG A 1075 -30.02 -9.58 34.44
N THR A 1076 -31.18 -10.24 34.42
CA THR A 1076 -32.14 -10.21 35.52
C THR A 1076 -31.60 -10.94 36.76
N GLU A 1077 -30.90 -12.05 36.59
CA GLU A 1077 -30.26 -12.78 37.70
C GLU A 1077 -29.12 -11.96 38.32
N GLN A 1078 -28.27 -11.31 37.53
CA GLN A 1078 -27.21 -10.43 38.04
C GLN A 1078 -27.77 -9.24 38.81
N ALA A 1079 -28.76 -8.54 38.26
CA ALA A 1079 -29.42 -7.43 38.95
C ALA A 1079 -30.05 -7.88 40.28
N ARG A 1080 -30.62 -9.09 40.33
CA ARG A 1080 -31.15 -9.70 41.55
C ARG A 1080 -30.05 -9.97 42.58
N GLN A 1081 -28.90 -10.48 42.16
CA GLN A 1081 -27.75 -10.74 43.04
C GLN A 1081 -27.15 -9.44 43.59
N GLU A 1082 -26.97 -8.42 42.76
CA GLU A 1082 -26.51 -7.09 43.20
C GLU A 1082 -27.48 -6.47 44.20
N TRP A 1083 -28.79 -6.54 43.93
CA TRP A 1083 -29.81 -6.07 44.85
C TRP A 1083 -29.76 -6.80 46.20
N LEU A 1084 -29.57 -8.13 46.20
CA LEU A 1084 -29.40 -8.91 47.43
C LEU A 1084 -28.13 -8.50 48.20
N LEU A 1085 -27.02 -8.22 47.52
CA LEU A 1085 -25.79 -7.75 48.14
C LEU A 1085 -25.95 -6.35 48.74
N GLN A 1086 -26.58 -5.41 48.02
CA GLN A 1086 -26.89 -4.07 48.52
C GLN A 1086 -27.82 -4.14 49.73
N LYS A 1087 -28.85 -4.99 49.68
CA LYS A 1087 -29.75 -5.21 50.82
C LYS A 1087 -29.00 -5.75 52.02
N LYS A 1088 -28.12 -6.76 51.85
CA LYS A 1088 -27.25 -7.27 52.92
C LYS A 1088 -26.31 -6.21 53.48
N ALA A 1089 -25.74 -5.35 52.62
CA ALA A 1089 -24.87 -4.24 53.03
C ALA A 1089 -25.64 -3.20 53.86
N LEU A 1090 -26.85 -2.83 53.44
CA LEU A 1090 -27.74 -1.93 54.18
C LEU A 1090 -28.18 -2.53 55.52
N GLU A 1091 -28.54 -3.82 55.55
CA GLU A 1091 -28.87 -4.54 56.78
C GLU A 1091 -27.67 -4.63 57.73
N HIS A 1092 -26.47 -4.88 57.20
CA HIS A 1092 -25.23 -4.85 57.98
C HIS A 1092 -24.95 -3.45 58.54
N GLN A 1093 -25.10 -2.40 57.72
CA GLN A 1093 -24.91 -1.01 58.15
C GLN A 1093 -25.94 -0.59 59.20
N ALA A 1094 -27.20 -1.01 59.06
CA ALA A 1094 -28.26 -0.77 60.04
C ALA A 1094 -27.99 -1.51 61.38
N LYS A 1095 -27.56 -2.78 61.33
CA LYS A 1095 -27.14 -3.54 62.52
C LYS A 1095 -25.89 -2.93 63.18
N PHE A 1096 -24.93 -2.46 62.40
CA PHE A 1096 -23.72 -1.82 62.90
C PHE A 1096 -24.06 -0.49 63.61
N LYS A 1097 -24.95 0.31 63.02
CA LYS A 1097 -25.47 1.55 63.61
C LYS A 1097 -26.24 1.29 64.91
N SER A 1098 -27.03 0.21 64.99
CA SER A 1098 -27.77 -0.13 66.22
C SER A 1098 -26.89 -0.68 67.34
N LEU A 1099 -25.80 -1.39 67.01
CA LEU A 1099 -24.89 -1.99 67.99
C LEU A 1099 -23.85 -1.03 68.54
N TYR A 1100 -23.35 -0.10 67.72
CA TYR A 1100 -22.22 0.75 68.08
C TYR A 1100 -22.55 2.25 68.16
N GLY A 1101 -23.78 2.68 67.82
CA GLY A 1101 -24.20 4.09 67.91
C GLY A 1101 -23.47 5.05 66.96
N ILE A 1102 -22.57 4.54 66.12
CA ILE A 1102 -21.76 5.30 65.17
C ILE A 1102 -22.37 5.07 63.78
N GLU A 1103 -22.80 6.14 63.12
CA GLU A 1103 -23.01 6.11 61.69
C GLU A 1103 -21.65 5.87 61.04
N GLN A 1104 -21.47 4.75 60.34
CA GLN A 1104 -20.31 4.61 59.45
C GLN A 1104 -20.34 5.82 58.52
N LEU A 1105 -19.39 6.74 58.69
CA LEU A 1105 -19.04 7.76 57.72
C LEU A 1105 -19.08 7.08 56.36
N LYS A 1106 -19.91 7.58 55.44
CA LYS A 1106 -19.85 7.20 54.02
C LYS A 1106 -18.38 7.10 53.68
N ASN A 1107 -17.89 5.88 53.39
CA ASN A 1107 -16.47 5.62 53.17
C ASN A 1107 -15.89 6.74 52.28
N SER A 1108 -15.13 7.65 52.89
CA SER A 1108 -14.28 8.62 52.20
C SER A 1108 -12.96 7.97 51.77
N VAL A 1109 -12.89 6.65 51.86
CA VAL A 1109 -11.95 5.85 51.09
C VAL A 1109 -12.81 5.02 50.15
N SER A 1110 -13.02 5.53 48.95
CA SER A 1110 -13.15 4.61 47.83
C SER A 1110 -11.85 3.82 47.84
N ASP A 1111 -11.88 2.58 48.32
CA ASP A 1111 -10.91 1.62 47.80
C ASP A 1111 -11.05 1.76 46.28
N PRO A 1112 -9.98 2.18 45.55
CA PRO A 1112 -10.05 2.22 44.11
C PRO A 1112 -10.58 0.85 43.69
N PRO A 1113 -11.61 0.78 42.82
CA PRO A 1113 -12.22 -0.50 42.47
C PRO A 1113 -11.08 -1.46 42.17
N LYS A 1114 -11.00 -2.56 42.94
CA LYS A 1114 -9.92 -3.54 42.75
C LYS A 1114 -9.85 -3.79 41.26
N LYS A 1115 -8.74 -3.40 40.61
CA LYS A 1115 -8.49 -3.53 39.17
C LYS A 1115 -8.54 -4.99 38.69
N ASN A 1116 -9.07 -5.94 39.45
CA ASN A 1116 -9.04 -7.37 39.17
C ASN A 1116 -10.30 -7.89 38.45
N ASN A 1117 -11.37 -7.11 38.27
CA ASN A 1117 -12.48 -7.45 37.36
C ASN A 1117 -12.23 -6.87 35.94
N LEU A 1118 -11.00 -7.01 35.44
CA LEU A 1118 -10.59 -6.52 34.12
C LEU A 1118 -11.07 -7.47 33.01
N GLU A 1119 -12.38 -7.53 32.77
CA GLU A 1119 -12.88 -8.23 31.59
C GLU A 1119 -12.46 -7.51 30.29
N SER A 1120 -12.35 -8.30 29.22
CA SER A 1120 -11.92 -7.84 27.92
C SER A 1120 -12.97 -6.93 27.27
N LEU A 1121 -12.56 -5.94 26.48
CA LEU A 1121 -13.45 -5.14 25.61
C LEU A 1121 -14.23 -5.98 24.55
N ARG A 1122 -14.15 -7.32 24.60
CA ARG A 1122 -14.87 -8.26 23.72
C ARG A 1122 -16.06 -8.88 24.45
N GLY A 1123 -17.18 -8.15 24.48
CA GLY A 1123 -18.51 -8.73 24.67
C GLY A 1123 -18.74 -9.49 25.99
N SER A 1124 -17.93 -9.22 27.00
CA SER A 1124 -18.26 -9.51 28.39
C SER A 1124 -19.51 -8.72 28.76
N LEU A 1125 -20.35 -9.29 29.63
CA LEU A 1125 -21.70 -8.81 29.91
C LEU A 1125 -21.69 -7.30 30.21
N ASP A 1126 -22.36 -6.51 29.37
CA ASP A 1126 -22.50 -5.04 29.47
C ASP A 1126 -23.41 -4.67 30.67
N THR A 1127 -23.14 -5.22 31.86
CA THR A 1127 -24.05 -5.21 33.01
C THR A 1127 -23.48 -4.58 34.28
N GLU A 1128 -22.18 -4.27 34.33
CA GLU A 1128 -21.62 -3.59 35.49
C GLU A 1128 -22.06 -2.11 35.54
N ASN A 1129 -22.72 -1.76 36.64
CA ASN A 1129 -23.14 -0.43 37.12
C ASN A 1129 -24.47 0.14 36.56
N ASN A 1130 -25.60 -0.38 37.04
CA ASN A 1130 -26.86 0.38 37.08
C ASN A 1130 -27.11 0.93 38.50
N LEU A 1131 -26.67 2.16 38.78
CA LEU A 1131 -27.14 2.94 39.92
C LEU A 1131 -27.44 4.37 39.50
N SER A 1132 -28.75 4.69 39.38
CA SER A 1132 -29.40 5.85 40.03
C SER A 1132 -30.79 6.10 39.44
N SER A 1133 -31.84 5.86 40.23
CA SER A 1133 -32.95 6.81 40.43
C SER A 1133 -33.90 6.22 41.47
N SER A 1134 -34.02 6.91 42.60
CA SER A 1134 -34.95 6.64 43.67
C SER A 1134 -36.40 6.77 43.20
N SER A 1135 -37.15 5.67 43.19
CA SER A 1135 -38.61 5.69 43.34
C SER A 1135 -39.11 4.33 43.82
N GLU A 1136 -39.44 4.32 45.11
CA GLU A 1136 -40.53 3.60 45.80
C GLU A 1136 -40.76 2.09 45.64
N LYS A 1137 -41.22 1.54 46.76
CA LYS A 1137 -41.44 0.15 47.09
C LYS A 1137 -42.58 -0.43 46.25
N GLU A 1138 -42.29 -1.43 45.41
CA GLU A 1138 -43.25 -2.48 45.04
C GLU A 1138 -42.49 -3.69 44.47
N GLY A 1139 -43.07 -4.89 44.61
CA GLY A 1139 -42.41 -6.18 44.37
C GLY A 1139 -41.73 -6.27 43.00
N PHE A 1140 -40.46 -6.72 43.00
CA PHE A 1140 -39.65 -6.83 41.79
C PHE A 1140 -40.21 -7.90 40.84
N LYS A 1141 -41.08 -7.48 39.91
CA LYS A 1141 -41.36 -8.17 38.64
C LYS A 1141 -40.98 -7.24 37.50
N ALA A 1142 -39.70 -7.23 37.13
CA ALA A 1142 -39.27 -6.59 35.89
C ALA A 1142 -39.63 -7.52 34.73
N GLU A 1143 -40.81 -7.35 34.13
CA GLU A 1143 -41.08 -7.94 32.81
C GLU A 1143 -40.22 -7.23 31.76
N SER A 1144 -39.42 -7.99 31.00
CA SER A 1144 -38.55 -7.42 29.96
C SER A 1144 -39.36 -6.86 28.80
N GLU A 1145 -39.29 -5.55 28.61
CA GLU A 1145 -39.90 -4.83 27.48
C GLU A 1145 -39.35 -5.30 26.12
N THR A 1146 -38.10 -5.81 26.12
CA THR A 1146 -37.44 -6.45 24.97
C THR A 1146 -38.19 -7.71 24.51
N LEU A 1147 -38.64 -8.53 25.46
CA LEU A 1147 -39.42 -9.75 25.18
C LEU A 1147 -40.83 -9.42 24.69
N LYS A 1148 -41.44 -8.32 25.16
CA LYS A 1148 -42.76 -7.86 24.69
C LYS A 1148 -42.79 -7.57 23.18
N HIS A 1149 -41.69 -7.06 22.61
CA HIS A 1149 -41.57 -6.81 21.17
C HIS A 1149 -41.33 -8.08 20.33
N LEU A 1150 -40.86 -9.17 20.96
CA LEU A 1150 -40.62 -10.48 20.33
C LEU A 1150 -41.78 -11.47 20.54
N ASN A 1151 -42.67 -11.20 21.50
CA ASN A 1151 -43.76 -12.09 21.91
C ASN A 1151 -44.73 -12.51 20.79
N PRO A 1152 -45.15 -11.64 19.84
CA PRO A 1152 -46.01 -12.05 18.74
C PRO A 1152 -45.36 -13.06 17.78
N LEU A 1153 -44.03 -13.05 17.68
CA LEU A 1153 -43.24 -14.02 16.91
C LEU A 1153 -43.08 -15.33 17.67
N TYR A 1154 -42.93 -15.24 18.99
CA TYR A 1154 -42.83 -16.39 19.87
C TYR A 1154 -44.12 -17.21 19.82
N GLU A 1155 -45.29 -16.56 19.89
CA GLU A 1155 -46.59 -17.20 19.69
C GLU A 1155 -46.70 -17.86 18.31
N LEU A 1156 -46.25 -17.17 17.25
CA LEU A 1156 -46.28 -17.70 15.86
C LEU A 1156 -45.28 -18.85 15.64
N LEU A 1157 -44.12 -18.81 16.30
CA LEU A 1157 -43.12 -19.89 16.32
C LEU A 1157 -43.62 -21.09 17.12
N GLN A 1158 -44.21 -20.88 18.31
CA GLN A 1158 -44.81 -21.95 19.09
C GLN A 1158 -45.98 -22.60 18.37
N GLU A 1159 -46.84 -21.83 17.70
CA GLU A 1159 -47.93 -22.36 16.87
C GLU A 1159 -47.39 -23.18 15.69
N THR A 1160 -46.35 -22.72 15.00
CA THR A 1160 -45.75 -23.47 13.88
C THR A 1160 -44.96 -24.70 14.30
N PHE A 1161 -44.27 -24.67 15.45
CA PHE A 1161 -43.63 -25.85 16.05
C PHE A 1161 -44.66 -26.85 16.60
N SER A 1162 -45.74 -26.37 17.21
CA SER A 1162 -46.89 -27.17 17.66
C SER A 1162 -47.55 -27.90 16.49
N LEU A 1163 -47.85 -27.17 15.40
CA LEU A 1163 -48.43 -27.73 14.18
C LEU A 1163 -47.48 -28.74 13.52
N GLY A 1164 -46.18 -28.43 13.46
CA GLY A 1164 -45.15 -29.33 12.93
C GLY A 1164 -44.99 -30.61 13.76
N LYS A 1165 -45.10 -30.50 15.10
CA LYS A 1165 -45.06 -31.65 16.02
C LYS A 1165 -46.33 -32.50 15.90
N GLN A 1166 -47.51 -31.89 15.78
CA GLN A 1166 -48.77 -32.61 15.51
C GLN A 1166 -48.75 -33.33 14.16
N ILE A 1167 -48.21 -32.70 13.10
CA ILE A 1167 -48.07 -33.32 11.78
C ILE A 1167 -47.06 -34.48 11.83
N LEU A 1168 -45.95 -34.34 12.56
CA LEU A 1168 -44.97 -35.41 12.75
C LEU A 1168 -45.53 -36.56 13.60
N GLU A 1169 -46.29 -36.29 14.66
CA GLU A 1169 -46.96 -37.30 15.50
C GLU A 1169 -48.06 -38.03 14.72
N HIS A 1170 -48.85 -37.33 13.88
CA HIS A 1170 -49.80 -37.94 12.95
C HIS A 1170 -49.09 -38.80 11.89
N SER A 1171 -48.01 -38.30 11.30
CA SER A 1171 -47.22 -39.03 10.29
C SER A 1171 -46.54 -40.27 10.88
N PHE A 1172 -46.10 -40.22 12.15
CA PHE A 1172 -45.54 -41.38 12.85
C PHE A 1172 -46.61 -42.44 13.15
N ASN A 1173 -47.83 -42.04 13.50
CA ASN A 1173 -48.95 -42.96 13.69
C ASN A 1173 -49.40 -43.60 12.36
N ASP A 1174 -49.41 -42.85 11.26
CA ASP A 1174 -49.71 -43.37 9.92
C ASP A 1174 -48.62 -44.36 9.44
N ILE A 1175 -47.34 -44.07 9.69
CA ILE A 1175 -46.23 -44.99 9.40
C ILE A 1175 -46.30 -46.25 10.28
N ARG A 1176 -46.73 -46.12 11.54
CA ARG A 1176 -46.93 -47.27 12.46
C ARG A 1176 -48.11 -48.14 12.03
N MET A 1177 -49.21 -47.54 11.56
CA MET A 1177 -50.35 -48.23 10.96
C MET A 1177 -49.99 -48.92 9.64
N LEU A 1178 -49.21 -48.28 8.77
CA LEU A 1178 -48.67 -48.88 7.55
C LEU A 1178 -47.74 -50.06 7.86
N LYS A 1179 -46.89 -49.97 8.89
CA LYS A 1179 -46.06 -51.08 9.36
C LYS A 1179 -46.89 -52.24 9.92
N LEU A 1180 -47.95 -51.96 10.69
CA LEU A 1180 -48.86 -52.98 11.20
C LEU A 1180 -49.66 -53.66 10.08
N MET A 1181 -50.12 -52.89 9.08
CA MET A 1181 -50.79 -53.44 7.89
C MET A 1181 -49.85 -54.29 7.04
N LEU A 1182 -48.58 -53.88 6.86
CA LEU A 1182 -47.56 -54.65 6.16
C LEU A 1182 -47.18 -55.94 6.91
N ILE A 1183 -47.13 -55.90 8.25
CA ILE A 1183 -46.92 -57.10 9.08
C ILE A 1183 -48.13 -58.04 8.98
N HIS A 1184 -49.36 -57.51 8.96
CA HIS A 1184 -50.57 -58.31 8.79
C HIS A 1184 -50.72 -58.92 7.39
N GLN A 1185 -50.21 -58.23 6.35
CA GLN A 1185 -50.12 -58.77 4.99
C GLN A 1185 -49.05 -59.86 4.88
N LYS A 1186 -47.92 -59.73 5.59
CA LYS A 1186 -46.86 -60.75 5.64
C LYS A 1186 -47.34 -62.04 6.32
N LEU A 1187 -48.10 -61.92 7.42
CA LEU A 1187 -48.71 -63.05 8.14
C LEU A 1187 -49.90 -63.72 7.41
N ARG A 1188 -50.33 -63.20 6.25
CA ARG A 1188 -51.29 -63.87 5.36
C ARG A 1188 -50.62 -64.54 4.15
N PHE A 1189 -49.32 -64.32 3.96
CA PHE A 1189 -48.53 -64.87 2.87
C PHE A 1189 -47.52 -65.93 3.33
N ASP A 1190 -47.23 -66.00 4.64
CA ASP A 1190 -46.78 -67.20 5.34
C ASP A 1190 -48.01 -67.96 5.87
#